data_AF-A0A8B7RZZ0-F1
#
_entry.id   AF-A0A8B7RZZ0-F1
#
_cell.length_a   1.000
_cell.length_b   1.000
_cell.length_c   1.000
_cell.angle_alpha   90.00
_cell.angle_beta   90.00
_cell.angle_gamma   90.00
#
_symmetry.space_group_name_H-M   'P 1'
#
loop_
_entity.id
_entity.type
_entity.pdbx_description
1 polymer ?
#
loop_
_entity_poly.entity_id
_entity_poly.type
_entity_poly.pdbx_seq_one_letter_code
_entity_poly.pdbx_strand_id
1 'polypeptide(L)'
;MAGRRNLAECLSGEWSEAFWMFFSPRTKSTVAEKENPGSSLRKRPERRAESGPAPRTLPRGLAPPWAPAFPHPPRVTQAAVTAFEREVMTGARPCAAEKRRARERGGGGGGGGGGGPAANAAPGRERRLVEAAGGMSGARGAGLAMAALLLAASVLSAALLASGGSPERGAEAEPPRDLDKKRHIELKMDQALLLIHNELLGTNLTVYWNSERCYHCLLQALVNVSGSAEHGKPSIAAAAVSTQHGSILQLNDTLEEKEVCRLEYKFGEFGNYSLLVKHVHNGVSEIGCDLVVNKNPVDSNLPVSIAFLVGLVMIIAVCFLRFLLSLDDFNNWISKAINSRETDRLINSELGSPSRADQLSGDTQSEAWRPSAVRLRLHSMDTFRGIALILMVFVNYGGGKYWYFKHASWNGLTVADLVFPWFVFIMGSSIFLSMTTILQRGCSKLRLLGKIAWRSFLLICIGIIIVNPNYCLGPLSWDKVRIPGVLQRLGVTYFVVAVLELIFAKPVPDSCASERRCSSLQDVISSWPQWLFILMLESIWLVLTFFLPVPGCPTGYLGPGGIGDLGKYPNCTGGAAGYIDRLLLGDDHLYQHPSSTVLYHTTVAYDPEGILGTINSIVMAFLGVQAGKILLYYKDQTKDILIRFTAWCCFLGLISVAFTKISENEGFIPVNKNLWSVSYITTLSSFAFFILLLLYPLVDVKGLWTGAPFLYPGMNSILVYVGHEVFQNYFPFQWKLQDNQSHKEHLIQNIVATALWVFIAYILYKKKVFWKI
;
A
#
# COMPACT_ATOMS: atom_id res chain seq x y z
N MET A 1 -31.88 -12.20 -29.74
CA MET A 1 -31.58 -11.19 -28.71
C MET A 1 -32.27 -11.58 -27.40
N ALA A 2 -31.63 -12.38 -26.57
CA ALA A 2 -32.07 -12.69 -25.20
C ALA A 2 -30.82 -13.12 -24.41
N GLY A 3 -30.40 -12.30 -23.44
CA GLY A 3 -29.06 -12.43 -22.85
C GLY A 3 -28.73 -11.41 -21.78
N ARG A 4 -29.74 -10.94 -21.03
CA ARG A 4 -29.56 -10.25 -19.74
C ARG A 4 -30.46 -10.95 -18.72
N ARG A 5 -29.90 -11.96 -18.03
CA ARG A 5 -30.37 -12.36 -16.71
C ARG A 5 -29.38 -11.82 -15.69
N ASN A 6 -29.86 -11.55 -14.48
CA ASN A 6 -29.16 -10.73 -13.50
C ASN A 6 -27.87 -11.40 -13.00
N LEU A 7 -26.74 -10.70 -13.12
CA LEU A 7 -25.47 -11.10 -12.50
C LEU A 7 -25.54 -11.16 -10.96
N ALA A 8 -26.55 -10.53 -10.37
CA ALA A 8 -26.72 -10.40 -8.92
C ALA A 8 -27.15 -11.70 -8.21
N GLU A 9 -27.80 -12.64 -8.90
CA GLU A 9 -28.39 -13.83 -8.27
C GLU A 9 -27.42 -15.03 -8.15
N CYS A 10 -26.36 -15.10 -8.97
CA CYS A 10 -25.32 -16.12 -8.81
C CYS A 10 -24.32 -15.81 -7.68
N LEU A 11 -24.17 -14.54 -7.27
CA LEU A 11 -23.06 -14.10 -6.41
C LEU A 11 -23.37 -14.06 -4.91
N SER A 12 -24.61 -14.29 -4.48
CA SER A 12 -24.99 -14.26 -3.06
C SER A 12 -24.80 -15.59 -2.32
N GLY A 13 -24.96 -16.73 -3.01
CA GLY A 13 -24.90 -18.07 -2.41
C GLY A 13 -23.48 -18.65 -2.33
N GLU A 14 -22.86 -18.89 -3.50
CA GLU A 14 -21.64 -19.72 -3.59
C GLU A 14 -20.41 -19.04 -2.96
N TRP A 15 -20.30 -17.71 -3.05
CA TRP A 15 -19.20 -16.99 -2.40
C TRP A 15 -19.34 -16.91 -0.89
N SER A 16 -20.55 -16.93 -0.30
CA SER A 16 -20.69 -17.05 1.16
C SER A 16 -20.07 -18.37 1.62
N GLU A 17 -20.52 -19.49 1.04
CA GLU A 17 -20.07 -20.83 1.46
C GLU A 17 -18.60 -21.10 1.12
N ALA A 18 -18.09 -20.67 -0.04
CA ALA A 18 -16.68 -20.83 -0.39
C ALA A 18 -15.75 -19.96 0.47
N PHE A 19 -16.15 -18.72 0.79
CA PHE A 19 -15.42 -17.81 1.68
C PHE A 19 -15.35 -18.35 3.11
N TRP A 20 -16.44 -18.95 3.61
CA TRP A 20 -16.44 -19.63 4.90
C TRP A 20 -15.68 -20.98 4.87
N MET A 21 -15.78 -21.78 3.81
CA MET A 21 -15.05 -23.06 3.71
C MET A 21 -13.52 -22.89 3.65
N PHE A 22 -13.00 -21.96 2.86
CA PHE A 22 -11.55 -21.77 2.72
C PHE A 22 -10.91 -21.04 3.91
N PHE A 23 -11.66 -20.23 4.66
CA PHE A 23 -11.11 -19.35 5.70
C PHE A 23 -11.73 -19.51 7.10
N SER A 24 -12.52 -20.56 7.34
CA SER A 24 -12.97 -20.90 8.69
C SER A 24 -11.79 -21.14 9.65
N PRO A 25 -11.73 -20.46 10.80
CA PRO A 25 -10.66 -20.67 11.76
C PRO A 25 -10.84 -22.05 12.41
N ARG A 26 -9.95 -23.01 12.09
CA ARG A 26 -9.85 -24.27 12.85
C ARG A 26 -9.43 -23.96 14.29
N THR A 27 -10.42 -23.76 15.16
CA THR A 27 -10.27 -23.81 16.60
C THR A 27 -9.72 -25.17 16.99
N LYS A 28 -8.50 -25.18 17.54
CA LYS A 28 -7.92 -26.41 18.09
C LYS A 28 -8.62 -26.74 19.40
N SER A 29 -9.65 -27.58 19.34
CA SER A 29 -10.13 -28.31 20.52
C SER A 29 -9.06 -29.30 20.95
N THR A 30 -8.39 -29.01 22.06
CA THR A 30 -7.54 -29.97 22.76
C THR A 30 -8.43 -30.99 23.47
N VAL A 31 -8.62 -32.16 22.86
CA VAL A 31 -9.03 -33.35 23.62
C VAL A 31 -7.78 -33.88 24.32
N ALA A 32 -7.81 -33.89 25.65
CA ALA A 32 -6.81 -34.56 26.46
C ALA A 32 -7.34 -35.96 26.78
N GLU A 33 -6.60 -36.99 26.39
CA GLU A 33 -6.83 -38.36 26.80
C GLU A 33 -5.54 -38.89 27.43
N LYS A 34 -5.67 -39.64 28.52
CA LYS A 34 -4.61 -39.93 29.50
C LYS A 34 -4.62 -41.43 29.79
N GLU A 35 -3.47 -41.96 30.24
CA GLU A 35 -3.22 -43.35 30.70
C GLU A 35 -2.94 -44.35 29.54
N ASN A 36 -1.68 -44.65 29.17
CA ASN A 36 -0.60 -45.41 29.88
C ASN A 36 -0.89 -46.95 29.95
N PRO A 37 0.10 -47.85 30.18
CA PRO A 37 0.62 -48.70 29.10
C PRO A 37 0.50 -50.22 29.36
N GLY A 38 0.52 -51.05 28.29
CA GLY A 38 0.40 -52.52 28.44
C GLY A 38 0.90 -53.38 27.27
N SER A 39 2.09 -53.96 27.44
CA SER A 39 2.48 -55.34 27.06
C SER A 39 2.02 -56.00 25.73
N SER A 40 3.03 -56.23 24.86
CA SER A 40 3.44 -57.59 24.39
C SER A 40 2.82 -58.26 23.15
N LEU A 41 3.70 -59.04 22.50
CA LEU A 41 3.49 -60.18 21.57
C LEU A 41 2.93 -59.88 20.15
N ARG A 42 3.23 -60.62 19.06
CA ARG A 42 4.33 -61.44 18.50
C ARG A 42 3.73 -62.20 17.28
N LYS A 43 4.52 -62.47 16.21
CA LYS A 43 4.22 -63.30 14.99
C LYS A 43 3.41 -62.56 13.89
N ARG A 44 3.92 -62.25 12.67
CA ARG A 44 4.59 -63.02 11.58
C ARG A 44 3.65 -64.07 10.88
N PRO A 45 3.85 -64.42 9.59
CA PRO A 45 2.94 -64.06 8.48
C PRO A 45 2.59 -65.26 7.55
N GLU A 46 1.90 -65.05 6.40
CA GLU A 46 2.03 -65.86 5.16
C GLU A 46 1.39 -65.14 3.94
N ARG A 47 2.06 -65.00 2.78
CA ARG A 47 2.06 -65.86 1.54
C ARG A 47 0.70 -65.88 0.78
N ARG A 48 0.60 -65.85 -0.57
CA ARG A 48 1.58 -65.98 -1.69
C ARG A 48 0.93 -65.55 -3.05
N ALA A 49 1.76 -65.18 -4.05
CA ALA A 49 1.66 -65.53 -5.51
C ALA A 49 0.38 -65.19 -6.35
N GLU A 50 0.39 -64.96 -7.68
CA GLU A 50 1.44 -64.83 -8.72
C GLU A 50 0.89 -64.21 -10.04
N SER A 51 1.80 -63.80 -10.96
CA SER A 51 1.74 -63.62 -12.45
C SER A 51 0.40 -63.69 -13.25
N GLY A 52 0.19 -63.03 -14.41
CA GLY A 52 1.10 -62.65 -15.52
C GLY A 52 0.33 -62.14 -16.78
N PRO A 53 0.96 -61.90 -17.95
CA PRO A 53 0.65 -60.68 -18.76
C PRO A 53 0.39 -60.77 -20.30
N ALA A 54 -0.17 -59.68 -20.86
CA ALA A 54 0.09 -59.06 -22.20
C ALA A 54 -0.36 -59.80 -23.52
N PRO A 55 -0.14 -59.25 -24.75
CA PRO A 55 -0.59 -57.95 -25.34
C PRO A 55 -1.13 -58.07 -26.82
N ARG A 56 -1.55 -56.96 -27.49
CA ARG A 56 -1.42 -56.70 -28.97
C ARG A 56 -1.85 -55.27 -29.43
N THR A 57 -1.65 -54.93 -30.72
CA THR A 57 -1.33 -53.56 -31.23
C THR A 57 -2.05 -53.10 -32.53
N LEU A 58 -2.47 -51.81 -32.62
CA LEU A 58 -2.49 -50.86 -33.80
C LEU A 58 -3.23 -51.28 -35.13
N PRO A 59 -3.45 -50.41 -36.18
CA PRO A 59 -3.05 -48.99 -36.43
C PRO A 59 -4.09 -47.98 -37.06
N ARG A 60 -3.74 -46.66 -37.00
CA ARG A 60 -3.91 -45.52 -37.98
C ARG A 60 -5.27 -45.08 -38.59
N GLY A 61 -5.50 -43.73 -38.66
CA GLY A 61 -6.28 -43.09 -39.75
C GLY A 61 -6.80 -41.62 -39.57
N LEU A 62 -6.05 -40.63 -40.13
CA LEU A 62 -6.46 -39.32 -40.74
C LEU A 62 -7.48 -38.32 -40.08
N ALA A 63 -7.45 -37.05 -40.55
CA ALA A 63 -8.13 -35.88 -39.98
C ALA A 63 -8.89 -35.02 -41.05
N PRO A 64 -9.48 -33.82 -40.75
CA PRO A 64 -10.87 -33.45 -41.11
C PRO A 64 -11.00 -32.41 -42.26
N PRO A 65 -12.22 -31.97 -42.66
CA PRO A 65 -12.83 -30.74 -42.08
C PRO A 65 -14.40 -30.65 -42.16
N TRP A 66 -14.92 -29.41 -42.07
CA TRP A 66 -16.25 -28.84 -42.46
C TRP A 66 -17.49 -28.93 -41.53
N ALA A 67 -18.15 -27.76 -41.41
CA ALA A 67 -19.42 -27.43 -40.73
C ALA A 67 -20.35 -26.75 -41.78
N PRO A 68 -21.61 -26.29 -41.53
CA PRO A 68 -22.37 -26.16 -40.27
C PRO A 68 -23.87 -26.59 -40.33
N ALA A 69 -24.60 -26.57 -39.20
CA ALA A 69 -26.07 -26.41 -39.18
C ALA A 69 -26.61 -25.97 -37.80
N PHE A 70 -27.45 -24.92 -37.77
CA PHE A 70 -28.37 -24.62 -36.66
C PHE A 70 -29.67 -25.44 -36.81
N PRO A 71 -30.39 -25.77 -35.72
CA PRO A 71 -31.60 -24.99 -35.45
C PRO A 71 -31.94 -24.74 -33.95
N HIS A 72 -32.63 -23.64 -33.70
CA HIS A 72 -33.49 -23.40 -32.52
C HIS A 72 -34.97 -23.65 -32.90
N PRO A 73 -35.93 -23.66 -31.96
CA PRO A 73 -35.97 -24.28 -30.62
C PRO A 73 -37.24 -25.16 -30.47
N PRO A 74 -37.58 -25.63 -29.25
CA PRO A 74 -38.95 -25.34 -28.80
C PRO A 74 -39.07 -24.82 -27.36
N ARG A 75 -40.18 -24.12 -27.08
CA ARG A 75 -40.61 -23.72 -25.74
C ARG A 75 -41.46 -24.84 -25.12
N VAL A 76 -41.22 -25.20 -23.86
CA VAL A 76 -42.24 -25.78 -22.97
C VAL A 76 -42.12 -25.15 -21.58
N THR A 77 -43.28 -24.89 -20.96
CA THR A 77 -43.47 -24.19 -19.68
C THR A 77 -43.61 -25.16 -18.49
N GLN A 78 -43.21 -24.68 -17.32
CA GLN A 78 -43.67 -25.05 -15.96
C GLN A 78 -44.42 -26.37 -15.75
N ALA A 79 -43.81 -27.32 -15.03
CA ALA A 79 -44.39 -27.99 -13.85
C ALA A 79 -43.34 -28.88 -13.16
N ALA A 80 -43.45 -29.03 -11.82
CA ALA A 80 -42.78 -29.99 -10.92
C ALA A 80 -41.83 -29.38 -9.85
N VAL A 81 -42.37 -28.53 -8.97
CA VAL A 81 -41.88 -28.40 -7.58
C VAL A 81 -43.10 -28.46 -6.65
N THR A 82 -43.30 -29.62 -6.04
CA THR A 82 -44.34 -29.87 -5.02
C THR A 82 -43.80 -30.85 -3.99
N ALA A 83 -44.20 -30.67 -2.73
CA ALA A 83 -43.84 -31.47 -1.55
C ALA A 83 -42.43 -31.25 -0.96
N PHE A 84 -42.25 -30.15 -0.20
CA PHE A 84 -42.11 -30.28 1.27
C PHE A 84 -42.29 -28.92 2.01
N GLU A 85 -43.55 -28.47 2.14
CA GLU A 85 -43.93 -27.44 3.12
C GLU A 85 -45.15 -27.94 3.90
N ARG A 86 -44.96 -28.31 5.16
CA ARG A 86 -45.98 -28.29 6.22
C ARG A 86 -45.32 -28.52 7.59
N GLU A 87 -45.84 -27.75 8.55
CA GLU A 87 -45.51 -27.66 9.98
C GLU A 87 -44.45 -26.64 10.39
N VAL A 88 -44.70 -25.68 11.30
CA VAL A 88 -45.92 -25.03 11.82
C VAL A 88 -45.42 -23.93 12.78
N MET A 89 -46.08 -22.78 12.84
CA MET A 89 -45.81 -21.74 13.85
C MET A 89 -46.69 -21.92 15.10
N THR A 90 -46.24 -21.33 16.22
CA THR A 90 -46.97 -21.05 17.49
C THR A 90 -47.02 -22.15 18.57
N GLY A 91 -46.91 -21.72 19.84
CA GLY A 91 -46.99 -22.53 21.07
C GLY A 91 -46.17 -21.90 22.22
N ALA A 92 -46.68 -21.87 23.47
CA ALA A 92 -46.11 -21.02 24.53
C ALA A 92 -46.15 -21.60 25.96
N ARG A 93 -45.11 -21.30 26.78
CA ARG A 93 -45.06 -21.14 28.28
C ARG A 93 -45.50 -22.33 29.18
N PRO A 94 -45.34 -22.31 30.53
CA PRO A 94 -44.32 -21.73 31.44
C PRO A 94 -43.87 -22.71 32.61
N CYS A 95 -43.20 -22.17 33.66
CA CYS A 95 -43.02 -22.71 35.05
C CYS A 95 -41.98 -23.85 35.31
N ALA A 96 -41.34 -24.01 36.48
CA ALA A 96 -41.12 -23.15 37.68
C ALA A 96 -40.08 -23.77 38.68
N ALA A 97 -39.70 -23.00 39.70
CA ALA A 97 -39.36 -23.40 41.10
C ALA A 97 -37.97 -23.98 41.54
N GLU A 98 -37.17 -23.08 42.16
CA GLU A 98 -36.82 -23.04 43.61
C GLU A 98 -35.74 -23.94 44.31
N LYS A 99 -35.13 -23.32 45.35
CA LYS A 99 -34.43 -23.86 46.57
C LYS A 99 -32.98 -24.40 46.42
N ARG A 100 -32.09 -24.30 47.44
CA ARG A 100 -31.85 -23.31 48.54
C ARG A 100 -30.64 -23.79 49.39
N ARG A 101 -30.12 -22.88 50.24
CA ARG A 101 -29.25 -23.12 51.44
C ARG A 101 -27.79 -23.56 51.16
N ALA A 102 -26.81 -23.40 52.07
CA ALA A 102 -26.47 -22.38 53.09
C ALA A 102 -25.61 -23.04 54.19
N ARG A 103 -24.56 -22.36 54.67
CA ARG A 103 -24.05 -22.44 56.06
C ARG A 103 -22.87 -21.47 56.29
N GLU A 104 -22.48 -21.15 57.53
CA GLU A 104 -23.15 -20.34 58.57
C GLU A 104 -22.12 -20.03 59.69
N ARG A 105 -22.26 -18.91 60.43
CA ARG A 105 -21.54 -18.56 61.70
C ARG A 105 -20.04 -18.23 61.52
N GLY A 106 -19.41 -17.28 62.23
CA GLY A 106 -19.74 -16.54 63.47
C GLY A 106 -18.66 -16.83 64.53
N GLY A 107 -18.18 -15.93 65.41
CA GLY A 107 -18.40 -14.50 65.64
C GLY A 107 -17.67 -14.07 66.94
N GLY A 108 -17.63 -12.78 67.28
CA GLY A 108 -17.35 -12.31 68.66
C GLY A 108 -15.97 -11.70 68.99
N GLY A 109 -15.98 -10.40 69.34
CA GLY A 109 -15.54 -9.92 70.66
C GLY A 109 -14.07 -9.54 70.93
N GLY A 110 -13.86 -8.33 71.49
CA GLY A 110 -12.81 -8.07 72.50
C GLY A 110 -11.84 -6.93 72.19
N GLY A 111 -11.98 -5.78 72.86
CA GLY A 111 -11.16 -4.58 72.64
C GLY A 111 -9.80 -4.54 73.39
N GLY A 112 -9.17 -3.36 73.41
CA GLY A 112 -7.96 -3.09 74.21
C GLY A 112 -6.91 -2.23 73.51
N GLY A 113 -6.96 -0.91 73.68
CA GLY A 113 -6.07 0.04 72.99
C GLY A 113 -4.67 0.25 73.61
N GLY A 114 -3.90 1.15 72.99
CA GLY A 114 -2.83 1.91 73.66
C GLY A 114 -1.52 2.13 72.88
N GLY A 115 -1.17 3.40 72.61
CA GLY A 115 0.23 3.88 72.53
C GLY A 115 0.98 3.83 71.19
N GLY A 116 1.45 5.00 70.72
CA GLY A 116 2.60 5.11 69.79
C GLY A 116 3.92 5.28 70.56
N PRO A 117 5.03 5.83 69.97
CA PRO A 117 5.12 6.52 68.66
C PRO A 117 6.39 6.21 67.78
N ALA A 118 6.37 6.78 66.56
CA ALA A 118 7.49 7.29 65.72
C ALA A 118 8.80 6.50 65.46
N ALA A 119 9.17 6.32 64.16
CA ALA A 119 10.34 6.99 63.53
C ALA A 119 10.69 6.55 62.07
N ASN A 120 11.12 7.53 61.27
CA ASN A 120 12.05 7.48 60.12
C ASN A 120 11.67 6.82 58.76
N ALA A 121 12.37 7.28 57.71
CA ALA A 121 11.92 7.24 56.30
C ALA A 121 13.06 7.05 55.28
N ALA A 122 12.72 6.52 54.09
CA ALA A 122 13.48 6.66 52.83
C ALA A 122 12.55 6.47 51.61
N PRO A 123 12.75 7.15 50.46
CA PRO A 123 11.70 7.29 49.43
C PRO A 123 11.79 6.30 48.25
N GLY A 124 10.61 5.89 47.79
CA GLY A 124 10.43 4.83 46.80
C GLY A 124 10.73 5.13 45.33
N ARG A 125 10.82 4.04 44.56
CA ARG A 125 10.94 4.02 43.09
C ARG A 125 9.95 3.09 42.38
N GLU A 126 8.97 2.55 43.10
CA GLU A 126 8.12 1.44 42.61
C GLU A 126 6.71 1.87 42.15
N ARG A 127 6.30 3.11 42.47
CA ARG A 127 4.93 3.59 42.22
C ARG A 127 4.65 4.10 40.79
N ARG A 128 5.63 4.06 39.87
CA ARG A 128 5.51 4.65 38.51
C ARG A 128 5.13 3.66 37.40
N LEU A 129 4.95 2.36 37.70
CA LEU A 129 4.55 1.34 36.71
C LEU A 129 3.07 0.96 36.74
N VAL A 130 2.34 1.27 37.83
CA VAL A 130 0.91 0.93 37.96
C VAL A 130 0.01 1.94 37.22
N GLU A 131 0.43 3.20 37.10
CA GLU A 131 -0.34 4.24 36.36
C GLU A 131 -0.43 3.96 34.84
N ALA A 132 0.52 3.21 34.28
CA ALA A 132 0.49 2.78 32.87
C ALA A 132 -0.72 1.88 32.54
N ALA A 133 -1.27 1.16 33.53
CA ALA A 133 -2.49 0.38 33.37
C ALA A 133 -3.76 1.26 33.36
N GLY A 134 -3.74 2.41 34.04
CA GLY A 134 -4.85 3.37 34.09
C GLY A 134 -5.04 4.15 32.78
N GLY A 135 -3.93 4.53 32.12
CA GLY A 135 -3.96 5.28 30.85
C GLY A 135 -4.63 4.53 29.68
N MET A 136 -4.80 3.22 29.78
CA MET A 136 -5.45 2.38 28.77
C MET A 136 -6.97 2.57 28.64
N SER A 137 -7.62 3.34 29.53
CA SER A 137 -9.03 3.70 29.36
C SER A 137 -9.21 4.88 28.39
N GLY A 138 -8.49 5.99 28.59
CA GLY A 138 -8.59 7.19 27.73
C GLY A 138 -8.21 6.92 26.27
N ALA A 139 -7.21 6.07 26.03
CA ALA A 139 -6.80 5.66 24.68
C ALA A 139 -7.91 4.91 23.89
N ARG A 140 -8.89 4.28 24.57
CA ARG A 140 -9.99 3.54 23.92
C ARG A 140 -11.07 4.44 23.32
N GLY A 141 -11.24 5.64 23.87
CA GLY A 141 -12.11 6.68 23.34
C GLY A 141 -11.40 7.49 22.25
N ALA A 142 -10.15 7.91 22.50
CA ALA A 142 -9.36 8.72 21.57
C ALA A 142 -9.13 8.07 20.19
N GLY A 143 -9.05 6.73 20.13
CA GLY A 143 -8.99 5.99 18.86
C GLY A 143 -10.31 5.96 18.08
N LEU A 144 -11.46 5.86 18.79
CA LEU A 144 -12.78 5.97 18.15
C LEU A 144 -12.96 7.39 17.61
N ALA A 145 -12.69 8.40 18.45
CA ALA A 145 -12.77 9.79 18.09
C ALA A 145 -11.91 10.08 16.86
N MET A 146 -10.64 9.66 16.81
CA MET A 146 -9.79 9.96 15.65
C MET A 146 -10.18 9.20 14.38
N ALA A 147 -10.64 7.94 14.46
CA ALA A 147 -11.14 7.21 13.29
C ALA A 147 -12.47 7.80 12.78
N ALA A 148 -13.39 8.15 13.70
CA ALA A 148 -14.64 8.83 13.38
C ALA A 148 -14.42 10.27 12.92
N LEU A 149 -13.36 10.95 13.37
CA LEU A 149 -12.97 12.28 12.90
C LEU A 149 -12.20 12.24 11.58
N LEU A 150 -11.50 11.17 11.23
CA LEU A 150 -11.02 10.97 9.85
C LEU A 150 -12.17 10.66 8.91
N LEU A 151 -13.14 9.83 9.31
CA LEU A 151 -14.37 9.65 8.55
C LEU A 151 -15.14 10.96 8.42
N ALA A 152 -15.39 11.67 9.52
CA ALA A 152 -16.08 12.96 9.51
C ALA A 152 -15.28 14.03 8.76
N ALA A 153 -13.94 14.04 8.81
CA ALA A 153 -13.11 14.93 8.00
C ALA A 153 -13.13 14.52 6.52
N SER A 154 -13.22 13.23 6.18
CA SER A 154 -13.39 12.80 4.79
C SER A 154 -14.76 13.19 4.25
N VAL A 155 -15.82 13.05 5.05
CA VAL A 155 -17.20 13.45 4.73
C VAL A 155 -17.35 14.97 4.71
N LEU A 156 -16.70 15.69 5.62
CA LEU A 156 -16.69 17.16 5.65
C LEU A 156 -15.83 17.75 4.54
N SER A 157 -14.69 17.14 4.21
CA SER A 157 -13.91 17.52 3.01
C SER A 157 -14.71 17.22 1.76
N ALA A 158 -15.38 16.07 1.67
CA ALA A 158 -16.28 15.75 0.57
C ALA A 158 -17.45 16.74 0.45
N ALA A 159 -18.04 17.15 1.58
CA ALA A 159 -19.14 18.12 1.62
C ALA A 159 -18.68 19.56 1.32
N LEU A 160 -17.54 20.00 1.85
CA LEU A 160 -16.96 21.32 1.57
C LEU A 160 -16.50 21.41 0.11
N LEU A 161 -15.91 20.34 -0.43
CA LEU A 161 -15.64 20.24 -1.85
C LEU A 161 -16.95 20.25 -2.64
N ALA A 162 -17.96 19.43 -2.30
CA ALA A 162 -19.24 19.39 -3.00
C ALA A 162 -19.96 20.76 -3.03
N SER A 163 -19.99 21.50 -1.91
CA SER A 163 -20.53 22.86 -1.83
C SER A 163 -19.69 23.90 -2.59
N GLY A 164 -18.41 23.62 -2.83
CA GLY A 164 -17.52 24.44 -3.67
C GLY A 164 -17.76 24.22 -5.17
N GLY A 165 -18.79 24.88 -5.70
CA GLY A 165 -18.97 25.09 -7.14
C GLY A 165 -20.10 24.29 -7.79
N SER A 166 -21.30 24.87 -7.80
CA SER A 166 -22.08 24.92 -9.03
C SER A 166 -21.53 26.11 -9.83
N PRO A 167 -21.04 25.95 -11.07
CA PRO A 167 -20.81 27.11 -11.92
C PRO A 167 -22.18 27.74 -12.20
N GLU A 168 -22.33 29.03 -11.89
CA GLU A 168 -23.48 29.78 -12.38
C GLU A 168 -23.45 29.73 -13.91
N ARG A 169 -24.53 29.22 -14.51
CA ARG A 169 -24.80 29.48 -15.92
C ARG A 169 -25.20 30.95 -16.04
N GLY A 170 -24.20 31.83 -16.12
CA GLY A 170 -24.40 33.14 -16.70
C GLY A 170 -25.02 32.95 -18.09
N ALA A 171 -26.07 33.71 -18.38
CA ALA A 171 -26.78 33.60 -19.65
C ALA A 171 -25.82 33.90 -20.81
N GLU A 172 -25.60 32.92 -21.69
CA GLU A 172 -24.84 33.13 -22.92
C GLU A 172 -25.64 34.04 -23.86
N ALA A 173 -25.14 35.25 -24.06
CA ALA A 173 -25.46 36.02 -25.25
C ALA A 173 -24.84 35.32 -26.48
N GLU A 174 -25.53 35.33 -27.63
CA GLU A 174 -25.05 34.66 -28.85
C GLU A 174 -23.61 35.08 -29.22
N PRO A 175 -22.70 34.14 -29.51
CA PRO A 175 -21.43 34.47 -30.15
C PRO A 175 -21.68 34.87 -31.63
N PRO A 176 -20.87 35.78 -32.19
CA PRO A 176 -21.02 36.18 -33.59
C PRO A 176 -20.79 34.99 -34.52
N ARG A 177 -21.70 34.80 -35.47
CA ARG A 177 -21.65 33.71 -36.43
C ARG A 177 -20.60 33.96 -37.51
N ASP A 178 -19.37 33.50 -37.30
CA ASP A 178 -18.59 32.90 -38.37
C ASP A 178 -17.42 32.03 -37.85
N LEU A 179 -16.98 31.07 -38.69
CA LEU A 179 -15.77 30.24 -38.50
C LEU A 179 -15.76 29.15 -37.40
N ASP A 180 -16.84 28.36 -37.25
CA ASP A 180 -16.80 27.13 -36.43
C ASP A 180 -17.18 25.86 -37.24
N LYS A 181 -16.24 25.39 -38.07
CA LYS A 181 -16.42 24.15 -38.87
C LYS A 181 -15.16 23.28 -39.07
N LYS A 182 -14.15 23.42 -38.20
CA LYS A 182 -13.01 22.50 -38.08
C LYS A 182 -13.02 21.80 -36.71
N ARG A 183 -13.62 20.60 -36.66
CA ARG A 183 -13.61 19.62 -35.54
C ARG A 183 -13.62 20.21 -34.12
N HIS A 184 -14.77 20.19 -33.44
CA HIS A 184 -14.81 20.29 -31.98
C HIS A 184 -13.88 19.23 -31.36
N ILE A 185 -12.84 19.68 -30.66
CA ILE A 185 -11.95 18.82 -29.88
C ILE A 185 -12.55 18.70 -28.48
N GLU A 186 -13.11 17.54 -28.16
CA GLU A 186 -13.54 17.22 -26.80
C GLU A 186 -12.31 17.01 -25.91
N LEU A 187 -12.01 18.00 -25.06
CA LEU A 187 -10.90 17.93 -24.11
C LEU A 187 -11.20 16.93 -22.99
N LYS A 188 -10.21 16.10 -22.66
CA LYS A 188 -10.25 15.22 -21.48
C LYS A 188 -9.55 15.90 -20.30
N MET A 189 -9.73 15.32 -19.11
CA MET A 189 -8.91 15.62 -17.94
C MET A 189 -7.42 15.50 -18.29
N ASP A 190 -6.57 16.31 -17.65
CA ASP A 190 -5.13 16.48 -17.95
C ASP A 190 -4.82 17.05 -19.37
N GLN A 191 -5.77 17.76 -20.02
CA GLN A 191 -5.58 18.37 -21.35
C GLN A 191 -5.97 19.87 -21.45
N ALA A 192 -5.38 20.56 -22.42
CA ALA A 192 -5.70 21.92 -22.85
C ALA A 192 -5.86 22.00 -24.38
N LEU A 193 -6.54 23.04 -24.86
CA LEU A 193 -6.69 23.34 -26.29
C LEU A 193 -5.56 24.28 -26.75
N LEU A 194 -4.82 23.88 -27.77
CA LEU A 194 -3.84 24.70 -28.48
C LEU A 194 -4.33 24.96 -29.90
N LEU A 195 -4.49 26.25 -30.24
CA LEU A 195 -4.78 26.74 -31.58
C LEU A 195 -3.47 27.29 -32.18
N ILE A 196 -3.03 26.78 -33.32
CA ILE A 196 -1.86 27.29 -34.03
C ILE A 196 -2.33 28.13 -35.23
N HIS A 197 -1.89 29.38 -35.27
CA HIS A 197 -2.21 30.38 -36.29
C HIS A 197 -0.96 30.63 -37.13
N ASN A 198 -0.97 30.16 -38.37
CA ASN A 198 0.12 30.37 -39.32
C ASN A 198 -0.21 31.56 -40.24
N GLU A 199 0.49 32.69 -40.08
CA GLU A 199 0.39 33.87 -40.96
C GLU A 199 1.40 33.86 -42.10
N LEU A 200 2.34 32.90 -42.12
CA LEU A 200 3.34 32.79 -43.17
C LEU A 200 2.70 32.35 -44.50
N LEU A 201 3.08 33.00 -45.58
CA LEU A 201 2.50 32.79 -46.91
C LEU A 201 3.19 31.62 -47.63
N GLY A 202 2.40 30.65 -48.09
CA GLY A 202 2.88 29.51 -48.87
C GLY A 202 3.71 28.46 -48.11
N THR A 203 4.23 28.75 -46.92
CA THR A 203 5.01 27.80 -46.09
C THR A 203 4.09 26.95 -45.20
N ASN A 204 4.16 25.63 -45.39
CA ASN A 204 3.44 24.68 -44.54
C ASN A 204 4.30 24.37 -43.30
N LEU A 205 3.72 24.45 -42.10
CA LEU A 205 4.42 24.17 -40.85
C LEU A 205 4.01 22.81 -40.28
N THR A 206 4.98 22.06 -39.78
CA THR A 206 4.74 20.86 -38.98
C THR A 206 5.10 21.15 -37.53
N VAL A 207 4.12 21.03 -36.63
CA VAL A 207 4.32 21.23 -35.19
C VAL A 207 4.70 19.91 -34.57
N TYR A 208 5.93 19.81 -34.10
CA TYR A 208 6.43 18.74 -33.26
C TYR A 208 6.25 19.06 -31.79
N TRP A 209 6.11 18.03 -30.96
CA TRP A 209 6.01 18.15 -29.52
C TRP A 209 6.77 17.03 -28.79
N ASN A 210 7.16 17.33 -27.55
CA ASN A 210 7.61 16.34 -26.56
C ASN A 210 7.25 16.85 -25.15
N SER A 211 7.16 15.96 -24.15
CA SER A 211 7.09 16.37 -22.76
C SER A 211 8.49 16.62 -22.18
N GLU A 212 8.62 17.67 -21.37
CA GLU A 212 9.81 17.98 -20.56
C GLU A 212 10.31 16.79 -19.72
N ARG A 213 9.41 15.90 -19.31
CA ARG A 213 9.73 14.70 -18.52
C ARG A 213 10.23 13.51 -19.35
N CYS A 214 10.17 13.59 -20.68
CA CYS A 214 10.59 12.54 -21.59
C CYS A 214 12.07 12.72 -21.95
N TYR A 215 12.95 12.07 -21.19
CA TYR A 215 14.40 12.27 -21.28
C TYR A 215 14.95 11.76 -22.63
N HIS A 216 15.59 12.66 -23.37
CA HIS A 216 16.17 12.42 -24.70
C HIS A 216 15.19 11.73 -25.68
N CYS A 217 13.90 12.05 -25.63
CA CYS A 217 12.92 11.45 -26.52
C CYS A 217 12.93 12.04 -27.94
N LEU A 218 12.66 11.20 -28.93
CA LEU A 218 12.39 11.63 -30.30
C LEU A 218 11.11 12.48 -30.35
N LEU A 219 11.21 13.67 -30.94
CA LEU A 219 10.09 14.57 -31.16
C LEU A 219 8.95 13.89 -31.94
N GLN A 220 7.72 14.07 -31.47
CA GLN A 220 6.52 13.49 -32.08
C GLN A 220 5.75 14.55 -32.87
N ALA A 221 5.25 14.23 -34.06
CA ALA A 221 4.41 15.16 -34.82
C ALA A 221 3.04 15.33 -34.12
N LEU A 222 2.65 16.57 -33.85
CA LEU A 222 1.37 16.93 -33.21
C LEU A 222 0.29 17.24 -34.25
N VAL A 223 0.58 18.18 -35.15
CA VAL A 223 -0.35 18.63 -36.20
C VAL A 223 0.39 19.36 -37.31
N ASN A 224 -0.11 19.24 -38.55
CA ASN A 224 0.39 19.97 -39.71
C ASN A 224 -0.54 21.16 -39.99
N VAL A 225 0.04 22.32 -40.27
CA VAL A 225 -0.65 23.59 -40.47
C VAL A 225 -0.33 24.11 -41.87
N SER A 226 -1.36 24.25 -42.71
CA SER A 226 -1.20 24.82 -44.06
C SER A 226 -0.64 26.25 -43.99
N GLY A 227 0.10 26.67 -45.01
CA GLY A 227 0.44 28.07 -45.22
C GLY A 227 -0.80 28.96 -45.36
N SER A 228 -0.66 30.25 -45.06
CA SER A 228 -1.71 31.23 -45.37
C SER A 228 -1.85 31.41 -46.88
N ALA A 229 -3.11 31.57 -47.33
CA ALA A 229 -3.47 31.82 -48.72
C ALA A 229 -3.67 33.30 -49.05
N GLU A 230 -3.87 34.16 -48.05
CA GLU A 230 -4.12 35.59 -48.21
C GLU A 230 -3.46 36.39 -47.08
N HIS A 231 -2.85 37.53 -47.40
CA HIS A 231 -2.32 38.45 -46.38
C HIS A 231 -3.41 38.82 -45.35
N GLY A 232 -3.13 38.57 -44.06
CA GLY A 232 -4.04 38.92 -42.96
C GLY A 232 -5.09 37.85 -42.60
N LYS A 233 -5.11 36.68 -43.26
CA LYS A 233 -5.95 35.54 -42.83
C LYS A 233 -5.07 34.37 -42.39
N PRO A 234 -4.84 34.17 -41.07
CA PRO A 234 -4.05 33.03 -40.60
C PRO A 234 -4.73 31.70 -40.92
N SER A 235 -3.93 30.71 -41.31
CA SER A 235 -4.36 29.32 -41.38
C SER A 235 -4.37 28.73 -39.97
N ILE A 236 -5.53 28.24 -39.52
CA ILE A 236 -5.72 27.72 -38.16
C ILE A 236 -5.76 26.20 -38.13
N ALA A 237 -4.98 25.60 -37.23
CA ALA A 237 -5.07 24.20 -36.81
C ALA A 237 -5.31 24.13 -35.29
N ALA A 238 -5.97 23.06 -34.83
CA ALA A 238 -6.27 22.83 -33.42
C ALA A 238 -5.72 21.48 -32.96
N ALA A 239 -5.12 21.44 -31.77
CA ALA A 239 -4.59 20.24 -31.14
C ALA A 239 -4.89 20.22 -29.63
N ALA A 240 -4.99 19.02 -29.06
CA ALA A 240 -5.04 18.83 -27.61
C ALA A 240 -3.60 18.59 -27.10
N VAL A 241 -3.18 19.33 -26.07
CA VAL A 241 -1.87 19.21 -25.43
C VAL A 241 -2.00 18.77 -23.97
N SER A 242 -1.00 18.09 -23.44
CA SER A 242 -1.03 17.62 -22.04
C SER A 242 -0.69 18.74 -21.05
N THR A 243 -1.34 18.72 -19.88
CA THR A 243 -1.17 19.72 -18.81
C THR A 243 -0.50 19.16 -17.56
N GLN A 244 -0.10 17.89 -17.55
CA GLN A 244 0.59 17.27 -16.40
C GLN A 244 1.99 17.87 -16.17
N HIS A 245 2.69 18.18 -17.27
CA HIS A 245 4.10 18.58 -17.29
C HIS A 245 4.35 19.68 -18.32
N GLY A 246 5.54 20.30 -18.31
CA GLY A 246 5.95 21.18 -19.41
C GLY A 246 5.95 20.44 -20.74
N SER A 247 5.59 21.17 -21.80
CA SER A 247 5.62 20.71 -23.18
C SER A 247 6.64 21.53 -23.95
N ILE A 248 7.51 20.83 -24.68
CA ILE A 248 8.46 21.39 -25.63
C ILE A 248 7.78 21.30 -26.99
N LEU A 249 7.48 22.45 -27.61
CA LEU A 249 6.95 22.57 -28.96
C LEU A 249 8.07 23.03 -29.89
N GLN A 250 8.18 22.39 -31.05
CA GLN A 250 9.13 22.76 -32.09
C GLN A 250 8.39 22.83 -33.42
N LEU A 251 8.45 23.99 -34.08
CA LEU A 251 7.81 24.23 -35.36
C LEU A 251 8.90 24.19 -36.44
N ASN A 252 8.74 23.27 -37.38
CA ASN A 252 9.63 23.17 -38.54
C ASN A 252 8.86 23.50 -39.83
N ASP A 253 9.55 24.06 -40.81
CA ASP A 253 9.04 24.10 -42.18
C ASP A 253 8.92 22.66 -42.72
N THR A 254 7.79 22.34 -43.36
CA THR A 254 7.49 20.99 -43.85
C THR A 254 8.26 20.62 -45.13
N LEU A 255 8.79 21.61 -45.85
CA LEU A 255 9.58 21.42 -47.07
C LEU A 255 11.09 21.46 -46.80
N GLU A 256 11.56 22.38 -45.95
CA GLU A 256 12.99 22.53 -45.63
C GLU A 256 13.46 21.72 -44.41
N GLU A 257 12.53 21.13 -43.64
CA GLU A 257 12.73 20.53 -42.30
C GLU A 257 13.41 21.45 -41.27
N LYS A 258 13.59 22.73 -41.62
CA LYS A 258 14.30 23.74 -40.86
C LYS A 258 13.49 24.17 -39.64
N GLU A 259 14.16 24.24 -38.49
CA GLU A 259 13.58 24.80 -37.27
C GLU A 259 13.24 26.28 -37.48
N VAL A 260 11.95 26.59 -37.34
CA VAL A 260 11.40 27.96 -37.42
C VAL A 260 11.37 28.58 -36.03
N CYS A 261 10.96 27.80 -35.03
CA CYS A 261 10.76 28.27 -33.67
C CYS A 261 10.63 27.10 -32.68
N ARG A 262 11.12 27.30 -31.46
CA ARG A 262 11.02 26.34 -30.35
C ARG A 262 10.54 27.05 -29.09
N LEU A 263 9.50 26.50 -28.46
CA LEU A 263 8.81 27.06 -27.30
C LEU A 263 8.68 26.01 -26.20
N GLU A 264 9.07 26.34 -24.99
CA GLU A 264 8.89 25.50 -23.80
C GLU A 264 7.83 26.15 -22.90
N TYR A 265 6.68 25.49 -22.72
CA TYR A 265 5.56 26.06 -21.97
C TYR A 265 4.78 25.00 -21.20
N LYS A 266 4.25 25.38 -20.02
CA LYS A 266 3.41 24.52 -19.18
C LYS A 266 1.95 24.95 -19.29
N PHE A 267 1.18 24.19 -20.07
CA PHE A 267 -0.25 24.38 -20.23
C PHE A 267 -1.02 24.00 -18.95
N GLY A 268 -2.10 24.73 -18.65
CA GLY A 268 -3.01 24.45 -17.54
C GLY A 268 -4.33 23.82 -18.01
N GLU A 269 -4.96 23.02 -17.14
CA GLU A 269 -6.10 22.17 -17.49
C GLU A 269 -7.31 22.98 -17.99
N PHE A 270 -7.93 22.51 -19.09
CA PHE A 270 -9.05 23.17 -19.78
C PHE A 270 -8.80 24.63 -20.24
N GLY A 271 -7.54 25.08 -20.25
CA GLY A 271 -7.14 26.35 -20.84
C GLY A 271 -7.25 26.33 -22.38
N ASN A 272 -7.45 27.51 -22.96
CA ASN A 272 -7.42 27.72 -24.41
C ASN A 272 -6.29 28.69 -24.75
N TYR A 273 -5.36 28.24 -25.60
CA TYR A 273 -4.13 28.93 -25.95
C TYR A 273 -4.03 29.10 -27.47
N SER A 274 -3.60 30.28 -27.93
CA SER A 274 -3.27 30.55 -29.34
C SER A 274 -1.76 30.75 -29.49
N LEU A 275 -1.13 30.01 -30.40
CA LEU A 275 0.25 30.24 -30.83
C LEU A 275 0.22 30.96 -32.19
N LEU A 276 0.72 32.19 -32.23
CA LEU A 276 0.77 33.02 -33.43
C LEU A 276 2.17 32.98 -34.04
N VAL A 277 2.27 32.58 -35.31
CA VAL A 277 3.53 32.49 -36.06
C VAL A 277 3.54 33.56 -37.16
N LYS A 278 4.43 34.55 -37.03
CA LYS A 278 4.47 35.75 -37.90
C LYS A 278 5.91 36.25 -38.11
N HIS A 279 6.14 37.10 -39.12
CA HIS A 279 7.45 37.77 -39.29
C HIS A 279 7.63 38.96 -38.34
N VAL A 280 8.80 39.06 -37.71
CA VAL A 280 9.20 40.17 -36.83
C VAL A 280 9.65 41.36 -37.67
N HIS A 281 9.02 42.52 -37.49
CA HIS A 281 9.35 43.76 -38.22
C HIS A 281 10.57 44.49 -37.61
N ASN A 282 11.76 43.90 -37.67
CA ASN A 282 13.00 44.49 -37.11
C ASN A 282 14.18 44.56 -38.10
N GLY A 283 13.92 44.65 -39.41
CA GLY A 283 14.95 44.80 -40.44
C GLY A 283 15.71 43.52 -40.80
N VAL A 284 15.55 42.46 -40.00
CA VAL A 284 15.86 41.06 -40.35
C VAL A 284 14.54 40.29 -40.35
N SER A 285 14.31 39.44 -41.35
CA SER A 285 13.06 38.69 -41.55
C SER A 285 12.87 37.50 -40.59
N GLU A 286 13.23 37.66 -39.32
CA GLU A 286 13.08 36.61 -38.30
C GLU A 286 11.61 36.24 -38.11
N ILE A 287 11.34 34.96 -37.81
CA ILE A 287 9.99 34.45 -37.56
C ILE A 287 9.80 34.37 -36.05
N GLY A 288 8.76 35.06 -35.55
CA GLY A 288 8.41 35.10 -34.13
C GLY A 288 7.23 34.18 -33.81
N CYS A 289 7.27 33.59 -32.63
CA CYS A 289 6.22 32.77 -32.04
C CYS A 289 5.70 33.44 -30.75
N ASP A 290 4.50 34.00 -30.79
CA ASP A 290 3.85 34.55 -29.60
C ASP A 290 2.78 33.59 -29.08
N LEU A 291 2.85 33.20 -27.80
CA LEU A 291 1.81 32.41 -27.14
C LEU A 291 0.85 33.32 -26.36
N VAL A 292 -0.43 33.27 -26.71
CA VAL A 292 -1.52 34.05 -26.11
C VAL A 292 -2.48 33.12 -25.38
N VAL A 293 -2.96 33.54 -24.20
CA VAL A 293 -3.98 32.81 -23.43
C VAL A 293 -5.36 33.37 -23.76
N ASN A 294 -6.18 32.60 -24.47
CA ASN A 294 -7.55 33.00 -24.84
C ASN A 294 -8.54 32.76 -23.68
N LYS A 295 -8.34 31.67 -22.93
CA LYS A 295 -9.14 31.32 -21.75
C LYS A 295 -8.22 30.82 -20.65
N ASN A 296 -8.33 31.44 -19.48
CA ASN A 296 -7.56 31.05 -18.30
C ASN A 296 -7.83 29.58 -17.92
N PRO A 297 -6.79 28.81 -17.56
CA PRO A 297 -6.94 27.42 -17.15
C PRO A 297 -7.61 27.29 -15.77
N VAL A 298 -8.13 26.10 -15.48
CA VAL A 298 -8.65 25.73 -14.17
C VAL A 298 -7.51 25.27 -13.27
N ASP A 299 -7.49 25.70 -12.00
CA ASP A 299 -6.53 25.18 -11.02
C ASP A 299 -6.96 23.78 -10.54
N SER A 300 -6.37 22.76 -11.14
CA SER A 300 -6.60 21.37 -10.80
C SER A 300 -6.05 20.99 -9.42
N ASN A 301 -5.08 21.72 -8.85
CA ASN A 301 -4.48 21.42 -7.55
C ASN A 301 -5.24 22.06 -6.37
N LEU A 302 -6.27 22.85 -6.63
CA LEU A 302 -7.10 23.46 -5.59
C LEU A 302 -7.82 22.43 -4.69
N PRO A 303 -8.48 21.36 -5.21
CA PRO A 303 -9.26 20.42 -4.37
C PRO A 303 -8.39 19.63 -3.38
N VAL A 304 -7.20 19.22 -3.82
CA VAL A 304 -6.20 18.51 -3.00
C VAL A 304 -5.55 19.42 -1.96
N SER A 305 -5.29 20.69 -2.32
CA SER A 305 -4.81 21.69 -1.37
C SER A 305 -5.84 21.98 -0.28
N ILE A 306 -7.13 22.10 -0.63
CA ILE A 306 -8.23 22.23 0.32
C ILE A 306 -8.32 20.99 1.22
N ALA A 307 -8.31 19.77 0.65
CA ALA A 307 -8.37 18.53 1.44
C ALA A 307 -7.19 18.41 2.42
N PHE A 308 -5.98 18.81 2.03
CA PHE A 308 -4.81 18.85 2.90
C PHE A 308 -4.98 19.87 4.04
N LEU A 309 -5.43 21.09 3.74
CA LEU A 309 -5.68 22.13 4.74
C LEU A 309 -6.77 21.71 5.75
N VAL A 310 -7.87 21.13 5.29
CA VAL A 310 -8.93 20.60 6.17
C VAL A 310 -8.37 19.47 7.05
N GLY A 311 -7.58 18.55 6.48
CA GLY A 311 -6.91 17.49 7.25
C GLY A 311 -5.97 18.05 8.33
N LEU A 312 -5.18 19.07 8.00
CA LEU A 312 -4.27 19.74 8.93
C LEU A 312 -5.03 20.45 10.07
N VAL A 313 -6.08 21.22 9.73
CA VAL A 313 -6.95 21.88 10.72
C VAL A 313 -7.60 20.87 11.64
N MET A 314 -8.08 19.73 11.12
CA MET A 314 -8.67 18.66 11.95
C MET A 314 -7.64 18.00 12.88
N ILE A 315 -6.40 17.80 12.43
CA ILE A 315 -5.31 17.31 13.30
C ILE A 315 -4.99 18.32 14.41
N ILE A 316 -4.86 19.61 14.06
CA ILE A 316 -4.61 20.69 15.03
C ILE A 316 -5.76 20.77 16.05
N ALA A 317 -7.01 20.73 15.59
CA ALA A 317 -8.19 20.76 16.45
C ALA A 317 -8.24 19.57 17.42
N VAL A 318 -7.84 18.36 16.98
CA VAL A 318 -7.77 17.19 17.87
C VAL A 318 -6.60 17.29 18.86
N CYS A 319 -5.43 17.76 18.42
CA CYS A 319 -4.29 17.99 19.31
C CYS A 319 -4.62 19.06 20.36
N PHE A 320 -5.28 20.14 19.96
CA PHE A 320 -5.75 21.21 20.84
C PHE A 320 -6.84 20.72 21.80
N LEU A 321 -7.85 19.97 21.32
CA LEU A 321 -8.88 19.38 22.18
C LEU A 321 -8.28 18.38 23.18
N ARG A 322 -7.29 17.58 22.78
CA ARG A 322 -6.54 16.72 23.72
C ARG A 322 -5.73 17.51 24.74
N PHE A 323 -5.12 18.63 24.33
CA PHE A 323 -4.40 19.52 25.22
C PHE A 323 -5.35 20.15 26.25
N LEU A 324 -6.50 20.67 25.81
CA LEU A 324 -7.55 21.18 26.70
C LEU A 324 -8.04 20.08 27.67
N LEU A 325 -8.36 18.88 27.18
CA LEU A 325 -8.74 17.72 28.02
C LEU A 325 -7.58 17.16 28.87
N SER A 326 -6.36 17.70 28.74
CA SER A 326 -5.22 17.39 29.61
C SER A 326 -4.98 18.48 30.67
N LEU A 327 -5.72 19.59 30.64
CA LEU A 327 -5.72 20.60 31.69
C LEU A 327 -6.78 20.23 32.73
N ASP A 328 -6.36 20.01 33.98
CA ASP A 328 -7.24 19.58 35.06
C ASP A 328 -8.40 20.58 35.30
N ASP A 329 -8.15 21.88 35.16
CA ASP A 329 -9.18 22.93 35.27
C ASP A 329 -10.28 22.80 34.20
N PHE A 330 -9.92 22.39 32.99
CA PHE A 330 -10.86 22.22 31.89
C PHE A 330 -11.68 20.92 32.03
N ASN A 331 -11.06 19.84 32.53
CA ASN A 331 -11.80 18.63 32.94
C ASN A 331 -12.74 18.90 34.12
N ASN A 332 -12.33 19.73 35.08
CA ASN A 332 -13.18 20.18 36.20
C ASN A 332 -14.31 21.10 35.72
N TRP A 333 -14.08 21.94 34.71
CA TRP A 333 -15.11 22.77 34.10
C TRP A 333 -16.11 21.97 33.26
N ILE A 334 -15.64 21.05 32.41
CA ILE A 334 -16.50 20.14 31.64
C ILE A 334 -17.30 19.21 32.55
N SER A 335 -16.69 18.63 33.58
CA SER A 335 -17.45 17.81 34.54
C SER A 335 -18.49 18.63 35.30
N LYS A 336 -18.20 19.89 35.68
CA LYS A 336 -19.23 20.81 36.20
C LYS A 336 -20.34 21.09 35.18
N ALA A 337 -20.02 21.36 33.92
CA ALA A 337 -20.99 21.71 32.88
C ALA A 337 -21.83 20.52 32.34
N ILE A 338 -21.28 19.30 32.42
CA ILE A 338 -22.01 18.06 32.10
C ILE A 338 -22.86 17.63 33.31
N ASN A 339 -22.29 17.64 34.52
CA ASN A 339 -23.06 17.31 35.72
C ASN A 339 -24.24 18.28 35.90
N SER A 340 -24.07 19.59 35.67
CA SER A 340 -25.16 20.57 35.71
C SER A 340 -26.28 20.35 34.68
N ARG A 341 -26.13 19.38 33.77
CA ARG A 341 -27.11 19.05 32.73
C ARG A 341 -27.65 17.62 32.82
N GLU A 342 -27.15 16.82 33.76
CA GLU A 342 -27.56 15.42 33.96
C GLU A 342 -27.94 15.09 35.42
N THR A 343 -27.62 15.94 36.41
CA THR A 343 -28.09 15.78 37.81
C THR A 343 -29.56 16.12 38.05
N ASP A 344 -30.27 16.65 37.04
CA ASP A 344 -31.67 17.10 37.17
C ASP A 344 -32.72 16.00 36.97
N ARG A 345 -32.34 14.72 36.79
CA ARG A 345 -33.31 13.65 36.47
C ARG A 345 -33.32 12.35 37.25
N LEU A 346 -32.30 11.95 38.01
CA LEU A 346 -32.38 10.73 38.83
C LEU A 346 -31.76 10.86 40.24
N ILE A 347 -32.56 11.52 41.09
CA ILE A 347 -33.06 10.99 42.38
C ILE A 347 -32.07 10.78 43.54
N ASN A 348 -32.38 11.52 44.61
CA ASN A 348 -31.99 11.29 46.00
C ASN A 348 -32.16 9.83 46.46
N SER A 349 -31.09 9.25 47.01
CA SER A 349 -31.03 8.30 48.13
C SER A 349 -29.61 7.72 48.18
N GLU A 350 -28.96 7.46 49.30
CA GLU A 350 -29.17 7.74 50.74
C GLU A 350 -27.77 7.61 51.39
N LEU A 351 -27.56 8.26 52.54
CA LEU A 351 -26.45 8.14 53.52
C LEU A 351 -25.19 7.26 53.23
N GLY A 352 -24.01 7.84 53.53
CA GLY A 352 -22.96 7.08 54.24
C GLY A 352 -21.57 6.95 53.59
N SER A 353 -20.65 7.85 53.98
CA SER A 353 -19.19 7.63 54.03
C SER A 353 -18.76 7.67 55.51
N PRO A 354 -17.55 7.24 55.96
CA PRO A 354 -16.27 6.99 55.24
C PRO A 354 -15.89 5.47 55.23
N SER A 355 -14.66 4.95 55.08
CA SER A 355 -13.30 5.47 55.25
C SER A 355 -12.19 4.71 54.47
N ARG A 356 -10.92 4.93 54.85
CA ARG A 356 -9.66 4.42 54.25
C ARG A 356 -8.94 3.38 55.12
N ALA A 357 -8.19 2.49 54.43
CA ALA A 357 -6.85 1.95 54.78
C ALA A 357 -6.72 1.06 56.06
N ASP A 358 -5.75 0.13 56.20
CA ASP A 358 -4.67 -0.36 55.31
C ASP A 358 -4.25 -1.81 55.68
N GLN A 359 -3.31 -2.38 54.90
CA GLN A 359 -2.26 -3.40 55.16
C GLN A 359 -1.97 -3.87 56.63
N LEU A 360 -1.36 -5.03 56.97
CA LEU A 360 -0.80 -6.23 56.27
C LEU A 360 -0.28 -7.27 57.33
N SER A 361 -0.17 -8.55 56.95
CA SER A 361 0.65 -9.69 57.49
C SER A 361 -0.26 -10.92 57.72
N GLY A 362 0.00 -12.17 57.32
CA GLY A 362 1.17 -13.03 57.01
C GLY A 362 0.65 -14.47 57.31
N ASP A 363 1.17 -15.61 56.85
CA ASP A 363 2.30 -15.95 56.00
C ASP A 363 2.08 -17.41 55.50
N THR A 364 2.26 -17.75 54.21
CA THR A 364 2.35 -19.15 53.74
C THR A 364 2.97 -19.21 52.33
N GLN A 365 4.06 -19.96 52.18
CA GLN A 365 4.69 -20.23 50.88
C GLN A 365 3.94 -21.30 50.06
N SER A 366 3.80 -21.12 48.74
CA SER A 366 4.31 -22.07 47.73
C SER A 366 4.11 -21.54 46.28
N GLU A 367 4.81 -22.18 45.33
CA GLU A 367 4.64 -22.08 43.86
C GLU A 367 4.99 -20.73 43.19
N ALA A 368 6.28 -20.58 42.85
CA ALA A 368 6.80 -19.45 42.07
C ALA A 368 6.36 -19.48 40.59
N TRP A 369 5.16 -18.98 40.31
CA TRP A 369 4.75 -18.61 38.94
C TRP A 369 5.66 -17.50 38.41
N ARG A 370 6.59 -17.84 37.51
CA ARG A 370 7.34 -16.85 36.72
C ARG A 370 6.32 -15.99 35.94
N PRO A 371 6.27 -14.66 36.12
CA PRO A 371 5.42 -13.82 35.29
C PRO A 371 5.86 -13.98 33.83
N SER A 372 4.96 -14.48 32.98
CA SER A 372 5.27 -14.64 31.56
C SER A 372 5.54 -13.25 30.99
N ALA A 373 6.80 -13.00 30.58
CA ALA A 373 7.25 -11.66 30.21
C ALA A 373 6.29 -11.01 29.21
N VAL A 374 5.66 -9.90 29.63
CA VAL A 374 4.66 -9.20 28.82
C VAL A 374 5.30 -8.83 27.50
N ARG A 375 4.72 -9.34 26.42
CA ARG A 375 5.30 -9.22 25.08
C ARG A 375 5.22 -7.76 24.63
N LEU A 376 6.27 -6.97 24.87
CA LEU A 376 6.37 -5.61 24.32
C LEU A 376 6.36 -5.71 22.80
N ARG A 377 5.23 -5.34 22.20
CA ARG A 377 5.06 -5.21 20.76
C ARG A 377 5.32 -3.75 20.42
N LEU A 378 6.34 -3.48 19.61
CA LEU A 378 6.69 -2.12 19.20
C LEU A 378 5.55 -1.52 18.37
N HIS A 379 4.91 -0.48 18.90
CA HIS A 379 3.80 0.19 18.24
C HIS A 379 4.30 1.06 17.07
N SER A 380 5.52 1.60 17.12
CA SER A 380 6.12 2.36 16.00
C SER A 380 6.18 1.54 14.70
N MET A 381 6.49 0.24 14.80
CA MET A 381 6.61 -0.65 13.63
C MET A 381 5.28 -0.96 12.97
N ASP A 382 4.24 -1.29 13.75
CA ASP A 382 2.90 -1.47 13.20
C ASP A 382 2.35 -0.13 12.67
N THR A 383 2.67 1.00 13.32
CA THR A 383 2.32 2.35 12.84
C THR A 383 2.95 2.65 11.48
N PHE A 384 4.25 2.41 11.31
CA PHE A 384 4.92 2.60 10.01
C PHE A 384 4.33 1.67 8.93
N ARG A 385 4.13 0.37 9.24
CA ARG A 385 3.45 -0.54 8.30
C ARG A 385 2.06 -0.03 7.91
N GLY A 386 1.34 0.57 8.86
CA GLY A 386 0.03 1.18 8.64
C GLY A 386 0.05 2.46 7.82
N ILE A 387 1.06 3.32 7.99
CA ILE A 387 1.28 4.52 7.17
C ILE A 387 1.52 4.11 5.71
N ALA A 388 2.46 3.17 5.49
CA ALA A 388 2.73 2.63 4.15
C ALA A 388 1.45 2.03 3.53
N LEU A 389 0.68 1.24 4.29
CA LEU A 389 -0.53 0.59 3.77
C LEU A 389 -1.70 1.54 3.51
N ILE A 390 -1.90 2.57 4.34
CA ILE A 390 -2.94 3.60 4.08
C ILE A 390 -2.59 4.38 2.81
N LEU A 391 -1.30 4.75 2.65
CA LEU A 391 -0.82 5.41 1.45
C LEU A 391 -0.98 4.50 0.21
N MET A 392 -0.69 3.21 0.36
CA MET A 392 -0.88 2.18 -0.67
C MET A 392 -2.32 2.15 -1.20
N VAL A 393 -3.28 2.00 -0.30
CA VAL A 393 -4.71 1.91 -0.65
C VAL A 393 -5.17 3.18 -1.37
N PHE A 394 -4.73 4.35 -0.90
CA PHE A 394 -5.07 5.64 -1.52
C PHE A 394 -4.53 5.79 -2.96
N VAL A 395 -3.27 5.40 -3.21
CA VAL A 395 -2.69 5.48 -4.57
C VAL A 395 -3.21 4.38 -5.49
N ASN A 396 -3.53 3.19 -4.99
CA ASN A 396 -4.13 2.11 -5.78
C ASN A 396 -5.55 2.45 -6.25
N TYR A 397 -6.34 3.17 -5.44
CA TYR A 397 -7.60 3.77 -5.90
C TYR A 397 -7.39 4.95 -6.90
N GLY A 398 -6.15 5.30 -7.20
CA GLY A 398 -5.77 6.28 -8.21
C GLY A 398 -5.41 7.66 -7.66
N GLY A 399 -5.47 7.88 -6.34
CA GLY A 399 -5.00 9.12 -5.69
C GLY A 399 -5.66 10.41 -6.20
N GLY A 400 -6.89 10.36 -6.69
CA GLY A 400 -7.55 11.52 -7.34
C GLY A 400 -7.07 11.79 -8.78
N LYS A 401 -6.37 10.83 -9.39
CA LYS A 401 -5.75 10.87 -10.73
C LYS A 401 -4.66 11.93 -10.94
N TYR A 402 -4.17 12.58 -9.88
CA TYR A 402 -3.05 13.53 -9.99
C TYR A 402 -1.73 12.84 -10.41
N TRP A 403 -0.92 13.53 -11.22
CA TRP A 403 0.33 12.97 -11.75
C TRP A 403 1.33 12.54 -10.66
N TYR A 404 1.43 13.26 -9.55
CA TYR A 404 2.37 12.95 -8.45
C TYR A 404 1.92 11.78 -7.54
N PHE A 405 0.67 11.32 -7.67
CA PHE A 405 0.20 10.06 -7.09
C PHE A 405 0.21 8.88 -8.08
N LYS A 406 0.48 9.11 -9.37
CA LYS A 406 0.78 8.05 -10.36
C LYS A 406 2.25 7.62 -10.20
N HIS A 407 2.60 6.42 -10.67
CA HIS A 407 4.00 5.96 -10.70
C HIS A 407 4.85 6.76 -11.70
N ALA A 408 6.15 6.91 -11.43
CA ALA A 408 7.08 7.45 -12.41
C ALA A 408 7.14 6.58 -13.68
N SER A 409 7.10 7.20 -14.86
CA SER A 409 7.09 6.48 -16.14
C SER A 409 8.35 5.65 -16.38
N TRP A 410 9.51 6.10 -15.87
CA TRP A 410 10.74 5.32 -15.89
C TRP A 410 11.69 5.64 -14.72
N ASN A 411 12.47 6.71 -14.86
CA ASN A 411 13.30 7.29 -13.80
C ASN A 411 12.47 8.27 -12.96
N GLY A 412 12.96 8.55 -11.75
CA GLY A 412 12.33 9.46 -10.80
C GLY A 412 11.67 8.74 -9.63
N LEU A 413 11.01 9.53 -8.78
CA LEU A 413 10.34 9.03 -7.59
C LEU A 413 9.06 9.82 -7.32
N THR A 414 7.91 9.14 -7.35
CA THR A 414 6.62 9.71 -6.94
C THR A 414 6.14 9.10 -5.61
N VAL A 415 5.04 9.62 -5.07
CA VAL A 415 4.49 9.18 -3.77
C VAL A 415 4.12 7.69 -3.79
N ALA A 416 3.59 7.20 -4.91
CA ALA A 416 3.19 5.80 -5.06
C ALA A 416 4.39 4.83 -5.12
N ASP A 417 5.56 5.33 -5.52
CA ASP A 417 6.80 4.54 -5.60
C ASP A 417 7.51 4.39 -4.24
N LEU A 418 7.06 5.09 -3.18
CA LEU A 418 7.63 4.98 -1.83
C LEU A 418 7.16 3.74 -1.07
N VAL A 419 5.90 3.38 -1.30
CA VAL A 419 5.10 2.49 -0.45
C VAL A 419 5.65 1.08 -0.38
N PHE A 420 5.93 0.48 -1.53
CA PHE A 420 6.23 -0.94 -1.62
C PHE A 420 7.60 -1.29 -0.99
N PRO A 421 8.70 -0.57 -1.26
CA PRO A 421 9.96 -0.75 -0.53
C PRO A 421 9.83 -0.58 0.99
N TRP A 422 9.09 0.42 1.48
CA TRP A 422 8.89 0.58 2.93
C TRP A 422 8.16 -0.60 3.56
N PHE A 423 7.21 -1.21 2.85
CA PHE A 423 6.55 -2.43 3.31
C PHE A 423 7.52 -3.62 3.35
N VAL A 424 8.37 -3.78 2.33
CA VAL A 424 9.43 -4.81 2.26
C VAL A 424 10.44 -4.65 3.41
N PHE A 425 10.87 -3.42 3.69
CA PHE A 425 11.77 -3.08 4.80
C PHE A 425 11.16 -3.44 6.16
N ILE A 426 9.91 -3.00 6.43
CA ILE A 426 9.26 -3.27 7.72
C ILE A 426 8.88 -4.74 7.89
N MET A 427 8.62 -5.45 6.78
CA MET A 427 8.55 -6.91 6.78
C MET A 427 9.88 -7.51 7.26
N GLY A 428 11.01 -7.06 6.70
CA GLY A 428 12.36 -7.43 7.13
C GLY A 428 12.61 -7.25 8.63
N SER A 429 12.33 -6.06 9.16
CA SER A 429 12.46 -5.79 10.61
C SER A 429 11.59 -6.72 11.45
N SER A 430 10.39 -7.05 10.95
CA SER A 430 9.43 -7.94 11.62
C SER A 430 9.88 -9.41 11.62
N ILE A 431 10.58 -9.88 10.56
CA ILE A 431 11.18 -11.22 10.48
C ILE A 431 12.10 -11.42 11.68
N PHE A 432 13.13 -10.58 11.81
CA PHE A 432 14.17 -10.74 12.84
C PHE A 432 13.61 -10.78 14.27
N LEU A 433 12.76 -9.81 14.62
CA LEU A 433 12.15 -9.73 15.95
C LEU A 433 11.27 -10.94 16.27
N SER A 434 10.50 -11.42 15.29
CA SER A 434 9.63 -12.57 15.46
C SER A 434 10.41 -13.89 15.61
N MET A 435 11.46 -14.08 14.82
CA MET A 435 12.25 -15.31 14.80
C MET A 435 13.12 -15.46 16.05
N THR A 436 13.77 -14.38 16.51
CA THR A 436 14.57 -14.42 17.75
C THR A 436 13.71 -14.82 18.95
N THR A 437 12.50 -14.24 19.06
CA THR A 437 11.51 -14.57 20.10
C THR A 437 11.04 -16.04 20.04
N ILE A 438 11.02 -16.67 18.86
CA ILE A 438 10.61 -18.07 18.67
C ILE A 438 11.77 -19.02 18.98
N LEU A 439 13.01 -18.66 18.60
CA LEU A 439 14.20 -19.47 18.85
C LEU A 439 14.59 -19.50 20.33
N GLN A 440 14.45 -18.38 21.04
CA GLN A 440 14.57 -18.32 22.51
C GLN A 440 13.60 -19.27 23.26
N ARG A 441 12.51 -19.70 22.61
CA ARG A 441 11.55 -20.67 23.17
C ARG A 441 11.87 -22.13 22.83
N GLY A 442 13.10 -22.42 22.37
CA GLY A 442 13.55 -23.79 22.08
C GLY A 442 12.87 -24.45 20.87
N CYS A 443 12.24 -23.68 19.97
CA CYS A 443 11.63 -24.24 18.77
C CYS A 443 12.69 -24.75 17.78
N SER A 444 12.59 -26.03 17.37
CA SER A 444 13.47 -26.62 16.35
C SER A 444 13.45 -25.83 15.04
N LYS A 445 14.65 -25.57 14.48
CA LYS A 445 14.84 -24.82 13.22
C LYS A 445 14.04 -25.44 12.06
N LEU A 446 13.99 -26.77 11.93
CA LEU A 446 13.23 -27.45 10.87
C LEU A 446 11.73 -27.17 10.91
N ARG A 447 11.13 -27.15 12.11
CA ARG A 447 9.71 -26.82 12.29
C ARG A 447 9.43 -25.34 12.00
N LEU A 448 10.41 -24.45 12.18
CA LEU A 448 10.31 -23.05 11.81
C LEU A 448 10.45 -22.86 10.28
N LEU A 449 11.38 -23.58 9.64
CA LEU A 449 11.53 -23.60 8.17
C LEU A 449 10.22 -24.00 7.48
N GLY A 450 9.56 -25.06 7.93
CA GLY A 450 8.26 -25.49 7.36
C GLY A 450 7.16 -24.43 7.47
N LYS A 451 7.15 -23.63 8.55
CA LYS A 451 6.22 -22.49 8.69
C LYS A 451 6.55 -21.34 7.74
N ILE A 452 7.84 -21.04 7.58
CA ILE A 452 8.32 -20.00 6.65
C ILE A 452 7.94 -20.38 5.23
N ALA A 453 8.25 -21.61 4.80
CA ALA A 453 7.90 -22.13 3.48
C ALA A 453 6.39 -22.09 3.22
N TRP A 454 5.57 -22.58 4.16
CA TRP A 454 4.11 -22.56 4.04
C TRP A 454 3.54 -21.14 3.91
N ARG A 455 4.03 -20.19 4.73
CA ARG A 455 3.62 -18.79 4.66
C ARG A 455 4.02 -18.14 3.34
N SER A 456 5.23 -18.38 2.85
CA SER A 456 5.70 -17.91 1.54
C SER A 456 4.85 -18.45 0.39
N PHE A 457 4.56 -19.76 0.41
CA PHE A 457 3.69 -20.40 -0.56
C PHE A 457 2.29 -19.78 -0.59
N LEU A 458 1.64 -19.60 0.57
CA LEU A 458 0.33 -18.96 0.65
C LEU A 458 0.33 -17.52 0.12
N LEU A 459 1.37 -16.73 0.38
CA LEU A 459 1.50 -15.37 -0.16
C LEU A 459 1.61 -15.36 -1.70
N ILE A 460 2.38 -16.29 -2.27
CA ILE A 460 2.51 -16.44 -3.73
C ILE A 460 1.17 -16.86 -4.35
N CYS A 461 0.49 -17.87 -3.79
CA CYS A 461 -0.80 -18.35 -4.29
C CYS A 461 -1.89 -17.26 -4.25
N ILE A 462 -1.99 -16.52 -3.15
CA ILE A 462 -2.93 -15.38 -3.04
C ILE A 462 -2.56 -14.29 -4.07
N GLY A 463 -1.28 -14.04 -4.30
CA GLY A 463 -0.80 -13.07 -5.29
C GLY A 463 -1.18 -13.41 -6.73
N ILE A 464 -1.02 -14.68 -7.13
CA ILE A 464 -1.37 -15.15 -8.47
C ILE A 464 -2.88 -14.98 -8.73
N ILE A 465 -3.73 -15.26 -7.72
CA ILE A 465 -5.18 -15.08 -7.81
C ILE A 465 -5.56 -13.60 -7.95
N ILE A 466 -4.95 -12.71 -7.15
CA ILE A 466 -5.28 -11.27 -7.17
C ILE A 466 -4.80 -10.58 -8.44
N VAL A 467 -3.58 -10.88 -8.91
CA VAL A 467 -2.98 -10.17 -10.07
C VAL A 467 -3.62 -10.55 -11.41
N ASN A 468 -4.44 -11.62 -11.44
CA ASN A 468 -5.13 -12.10 -12.64
C ASN A 468 -6.67 -11.96 -12.47
N PRO A 469 -7.26 -10.76 -12.67
CA PRO A 469 -8.67 -10.47 -12.38
C PRO A 469 -9.70 -11.15 -13.30
N ASN A 470 -9.29 -12.09 -14.16
CA ASN A 470 -10.18 -12.85 -15.04
C ASN A 470 -11.14 -13.80 -14.30
N TYR A 471 -11.06 -13.91 -12.97
CA TYR A 471 -11.89 -14.80 -12.14
C TYR A 471 -13.42 -14.60 -12.29
N CYS A 472 -13.88 -13.45 -12.78
CA CYS A 472 -15.31 -13.19 -13.04
C CYS A 472 -15.71 -13.20 -14.54
N LEU A 473 -14.76 -13.32 -15.48
CA LEU A 473 -15.01 -13.15 -16.92
C LEU A 473 -14.84 -14.42 -17.75
N GLY A 474 -14.31 -15.50 -17.17
CA GLY A 474 -14.20 -16.81 -17.81
C GLY A 474 -13.24 -17.74 -17.06
N PRO A 475 -12.99 -18.96 -17.58
CA PRO A 475 -11.89 -19.78 -17.09
C PRO A 475 -10.55 -19.04 -17.27
N LEU A 476 -9.66 -19.16 -16.28
CA LEU A 476 -8.33 -18.55 -16.32
C LEU A 476 -7.55 -19.08 -17.53
N SER A 477 -7.27 -18.22 -18.51
CA SER A 477 -6.41 -18.56 -19.66
C SER A 477 -4.98 -18.66 -19.18
N TRP A 478 -4.55 -19.89 -18.87
CA TRP A 478 -3.22 -20.21 -18.34
C TRP A 478 -2.10 -19.63 -19.21
N ASP A 479 -2.30 -19.59 -20.52
CA ASP A 479 -1.36 -19.06 -21.53
C ASP A 479 -1.07 -17.55 -21.39
N LYS A 480 -1.90 -16.80 -20.64
CA LYS A 480 -1.77 -15.35 -20.44
C LYS A 480 -1.83 -14.94 -18.96
N VAL A 481 -1.49 -15.86 -18.06
CA VAL A 481 -1.40 -15.60 -16.62
C VAL A 481 -0.17 -14.75 -16.33
N ARG A 482 -0.36 -13.56 -15.77
CA ARG A 482 0.75 -12.76 -15.25
C ARG A 482 1.37 -13.47 -14.05
N ILE A 483 2.65 -13.82 -14.15
CA ILE A 483 3.39 -14.55 -13.10
C ILE A 483 3.98 -13.58 -12.07
N PRO A 484 4.72 -12.51 -12.45
CA PRO A 484 5.29 -11.59 -11.47
C PRO A 484 4.22 -10.72 -10.81
N GLY A 485 4.46 -10.33 -9.56
CA GLY A 485 3.52 -9.51 -8.82
C GLY A 485 3.98 -9.22 -7.39
N VAL A 486 3.36 -8.22 -6.78
CA VAL A 486 3.76 -7.64 -5.50
C VAL A 486 3.78 -8.69 -4.38
N LEU A 487 2.75 -9.53 -4.24
CA LEU A 487 2.72 -10.55 -3.18
C LEU A 487 3.66 -11.73 -3.49
N GLN A 488 3.83 -12.08 -4.77
CA GLN A 488 4.75 -13.13 -5.21
C GLN A 488 6.18 -12.74 -4.82
N ARG A 489 6.61 -11.52 -5.17
CA ARG A 489 7.90 -10.96 -4.77
C ARG A 489 8.04 -10.84 -3.25
N LEU A 490 7.00 -10.43 -2.53
CA LEU A 490 7.01 -10.45 -1.06
C LEU A 490 7.21 -11.85 -0.49
N GLY A 491 6.54 -12.87 -1.05
CA GLY A 491 6.66 -14.26 -0.63
C GLY A 491 8.06 -14.83 -0.83
N VAL A 492 8.67 -14.58 -2.00
CA VAL A 492 10.06 -14.97 -2.31
C VAL A 492 11.06 -14.21 -1.43
N THR A 493 10.91 -12.89 -1.32
CA THR A 493 11.77 -12.04 -0.48
C THR A 493 11.72 -12.46 0.99
N TYR A 494 10.51 -12.68 1.53
CA TYR A 494 10.30 -13.19 2.88
C TYR A 494 10.96 -14.56 3.06
N PHE A 495 10.81 -15.48 2.09
CA PHE A 495 11.43 -16.80 2.15
C PHE A 495 12.96 -16.71 2.28
N VAL A 496 13.62 -16.03 1.34
CA VAL A 496 15.08 -15.95 1.29
C VAL A 496 15.65 -15.30 2.55
N VAL A 497 15.09 -14.15 2.97
CA VAL A 497 15.58 -13.43 4.16
C VAL A 497 15.30 -14.20 5.45
N ALA A 498 14.13 -14.83 5.60
CA ALA A 498 13.83 -15.62 6.80
C ALA A 498 14.65 -16.92 6.86
N VAL A 499 14.96 -17.56 5.72
CA VAL A 499 15.87 -18.72 5.67
C VAL A 499 17.31 -18.31 6.01
N LEU A 500 17.79 -17.17 5.47
CA LEU A 500 19.12 -16.62 5.78
C LEU A 500 19.26 -16.31 7.28
N GLU A 501 18.25 -15.69 7.89
CA GLU A 501 18.20 -15.49 9.35
C GLU A 501 18.13 -16.82 10.11
N LEU A 502 17.34 -17.81 9.66
CA LEU A 502 17.23 -19.11 10.33
C LEU A 502 18.56 -19.87 10.39
N ILE A 503 19.32 -19.87 9.30
CA ILE A 503 20.61 -20.54 9.19
C ILE A 503 21.59 -19.92 10.18
N PHE A 504 21.81 -18.60 10.07
CA PHE A 504 22.81 -17.88 10.86
C PHE A 504 22.36 -17.46 12.26
N ALA A 505 21.09 -17.68 12.64
CA ALA A 505 20.60 -17.41 13.99
C ALA A 505 21.40 -18.20 15.04
N LYS A 506 22.18 -17.43 15.81
CA LYS A 506 22.83 -17.85 17.06
C LYS A 506 21.85 -17.63 18.22
N PRO A 507 21.84 -18.49 19.25
CA PRO A 507 21.14 -18.18 20.49
C PRO A 507 21.77 -16.92 21.09
N VAL A 508 20.98 -15.86 21.26
CA VAL A 508 21.43 -14.65 21.96
C VAL A 508 21.63 -15.02 23.43
N PRO A 509 22.84 -14.88 24.01
CA PRO A 509 23.06 -15.18 25.42
C PRO A 509 22.31 -14.18 26.30
N ASP A 510 21.52 -14.68 27.26
CA ASP A 510 20.79 -13.82 28.22
C ASP A 510 21.73 -13.00 29.13
N SER A 511 23.03 -13.29 29.11
CA SER A 511 24.09 -12.72 29.96
C SER A 511 24.83 -11.50 29.38
N CYS A 512 24.36 -10.89 28.29
CA CYS A 512 24.92 -9.63 27.76
C CYS A 512 24.72 -8.37 28.66
N ALA A 513 24.27 -8.55 29.90
CA ALA A 513 24.16 -7.48 30.90
C ALA A 513 25.46 -7.23 31.71
N SER A 514 26.42 -8.16 31.72
CA SER A 514 27.53 -8.14 32.70
C SER A 514 28.90 -7.71 32.16
N GLU A 515 29.23 -7.92 30.88
CA GLU A 515 30.50 -7.46 30.30
C GLU A 515 30.34 -6.18 29.48
N ARG A 516 30.90 -5.08 30.00
CA ARG A 516 30.87 -3.74 29.39
C ARG A 516 31.82 -3.59 28.19
N ARG A 517 31.75 -4.51 27.23
CA ARG A 517 32.55 -4.45 25.99
C ARG A 517 31.81 -4.94 24.73
N CYS A 518 30.50 -4.70 24.65
CA CYS A 518 29.81 -4.70 23.36
C CYS A 518 30.41 -3.61 22.46
N SER A 519 31.26 -4.02 21.52
CA SER A 519 31.84 -3.13 20.51
C SER A 519 30.74 -2.41 19.72
N SER A 520 30.99 -1.16 19.33
CA SER A 520 29.97 -0.31 18.66
C SER A 520 29.49 -0.82 17.29
N LEU A 521 30.04 -1.93 16.78
CA LEU A 521 29.66 -2.56 15.52
C LEU A 521 29.19 -4.01 15.68
N GLN A 522 28.85 -4.45 16.91
CA GLN A 522 28.49 -5.85 17.19
C GLN A 522 27.27 -6.34 16.41
N ASP A 523 26.31 -5.46 16.13
CA ASP A 523 25.13 -5.71 15.28
C ASP A 523 25.52 -6.07 13.83
N VAL A 524 26.48 -5.35 13.25
CA VAL A 524 27.00 -5.57 11.90
C VAL A 524 27.97 -6.76 11.87
N ILE A 525 28.96 -6.78 12.77
CA ILE A 525 30.02 -7.80 12.84
C ILE A 525 29.44 -9.18 13.14
N SER A 526 28.46 -9.32 14.02
CA SER A 526 27.81 -10.61 14.28
C SER A 526 27.10 -11.17 13.04
N SER A 527 26.65 -10.28 12.15
CA SER A 527 25.90 -10.56 10.91
C SER A 527 26.79 -10.70 9.66
N TRP A 528 28.13 -10.72 9.78
CA TRP A 528 29.04 -10.67 8.63
C TRP A 528 28.80 -11.74 7.53
N PRO A 529 28.41 -13.01 7.81
CA PRO A 529 28.19 -13.99 6.74
C PRO A 529 26.94 -13.67 5.92
N GLN A 530 25.93 -13.05 6.55
CA GLN A 530 24.70 -12.62 5.89
C GLN A 530 24.98 -11.41 5.01
N TRP A 531 25.79 -10.45 5.49
CA TRP A 531 26.27 -9.35 4.66
C TRP A 531 27.07 -9.83 3.45
N LEU A 532 27.94 -10.84 3.59
CA LEU A 532 28.65 -11.43 2.46
C LEU A 532 27.70 -12.06 1.43
N PHE A 533 26.67 -12.78 1.87
CA PHE A 533 25.63 -13.33 0.96
C PHE A 533 24.84 -12.24 0.24
N ILE A 534 24.48 -11.16 0.95
CA ILE A 534 23.74 -10.03 0.37
C ILE A 534 24.61 -9.23 -0.62
N LEU A 535 25.90 -9.00 -0.31
CA LEU A 535 26.86 -8.39 -1.22
C LEU A 535 27.15 -9.26 -2.45
N MET A 536 27.14 -10.59 -2.31
CA MET A 536 27.23 -11.52 -3.44
C MET A 536 26.01 -11.38 -4.36
N LEU A 537 24.80 -11.35 -3.81
CA LEU A 537 23.57 -11.13 -4.60
C LEU A 537 23.57 -9.78 -5.31
N GLU A 538 23.95 -8.71 -4.62
CA GLU A 538 24.11 -7.36 -5.19
C GLU A 538 25.15 -7.33 -6.31
N SER A 539 26.28 -8.02 -6.13
CA SER A 539 27.32 -8.15 -7.15
C SER A 539 26.81 -8.90 -8.38
N ILE A 540 26.00 -9.94 -8.20
CA ILE A 540 25.35 -10.67 -9.31
C ILE A 540 24.38 -9.74 -10.05
N TRP A 541 23.58 -8.93 -9.34
CA TRP A 541 22.70 -7.94 -9.96
C TRP A 541 23.47 -6.93 -10.81
N LEU A 542 24.56 -6.36 -10.26
CA LEU A 542 25.42 -5.41 -10.97
C LEU A 542 26.08 -6.05 -12.21
N VAL A 543 26.64 -7.26 -12.07
CA VAL A 543 27.29 -7.97 -13.17
C VAL A 543 26.30 -8.28 -14.30
N LEU A 544 25.12 -8.82 -13.98
CA LEU A 544 24.08 -9.09 -14.98
C LEU A 544 23.56 -7.80 -15.64
N THR A 545 23.39 -6.73 -14.87
CA THR A 545 22.87 -5.45 -15.39
C THR A 545 23.84 -4.78 -16.36
N PHE A 546 25.14 -4.77 -16.05
CA PHE A 546 26.14 -4.03 -16.85
C PHE A 546 26.88 -4.85 -17.90
N PHE A 547 27.08 -6.15 -17.69
CA PHE A 547 27.94 -6.99 -18.55
C PHE A 547 27.19 -8.03 -19.39
N LEU A 548 25.89 -8.24 -19.19
CA LEU A 548 25.11 -9.14 -20.06
C LEU A 548 24.89 -8.49 -21.44
N PRO A 549 25.37 -9.10 -22.55
CA PRO A 549 25.10 -8.58 -23.88
C PRO A 549 23.65 -8.89 -24.27
N VAL A 550 22.85 -7.85 -24.47
CA VAL A 550 21.46 -7.96 -24.93
C VAL A 550 21.40 -7.68 -26.44
N PRO A 551 20.80 -8.54 -27.26
CA PRO A 551 20.78 -8.36 -28.71
C PRO A 551 20.03 -7.08 -29.11
N GLY A 552 20.70 -6.22 -29.89
CA GLY A 552 20.15 -4.95 -30.36
C GLY A 552 20.23 -3.77 -29.38
N CYS A 553 20.84 -3.96 -28.20
CA CYS A 553 20.94 -2.95 -27.14
C CYS A 553 22.41 -2.71 -26.75
N PRO A 554 22.78 -1.51 -26.27
CA PRO A 554 24.13 -1.28 -25.74
C PRO A 554 24.31 -2.02 -24.41
N THR A 555 25.52 -2.49 -24.13
CA THR A 555 25.86 -3.13 -22.84
C THR A 555 25.66 -2.15 -21.69
N GLY A 556 24.93 -2.57 -20.65
CA GLY A 556 24.59 -1.71 -19.51
C GLY A 556 23.42 -0.74 -19.75
N TYR A 557 22.57 -0.99 -20.76
CA TYR A 557 21.38 -0.16 -21.00
C TYR A 557 20.38 -0.23 -19.82
N LEU A 558 20.09 0.94 -19.23
CA LEU A 558 19.10 1.12 -18.15
C LEU A 558 17.84 1.87 -18.62
N GLY A 559 17.73 2.19 -19.91
CA GLY A 559 16.69 3.08 -20.43
C GLY A 559 15.33 2.40 -20.68
N PRO A 560 14.29 3.21 -20.96
CA PRO A 560 12.95 2.73 -21.23
C PRO A 560 12.80 2.11 -22.62
N GLY A 561 13.71 2.37 -23.56
CA GLY A 561 13.50 2.07 -24.98
C GLY A 561 12.38 2.95 -25.59
N GLY A 562 11.66 2.40 -26.57
CA GLY A 562 10.63 3.13 -27.31
C GLY A 562 11.21 4.37 -28.03
N ILE A 563 10.59 5.53 -27.83
CA ILE A 563 11.08 6.81 -28.38
C ILE A 563 12.21 7.45 -27.57
N GLY A 564 12.59 6.88 -26.42
CA GLY A 564 13.75 7.32 -25.63
C GLY A 564 15.07 7.14 -26.37
N ASP A 565 16.12 7.84 -25.92
CA ASP A 565 17.45 7.84 -26.55
C ASP A 565 17.41 8.18 -28.05
N LEU A 566 16.57 9.14 -28.42
CA LEU A 566 16.25 9.57 -29.79
C LEU A 566 15.69 8.44 -30.68
N GLY A 567 14.98 7.48 -30.08
CA GLY A 567 14.37 6.35 -30.78
C GLY A 567 15.36 5.27 -31.24
N LYS A 568 16.61 5.30 -30.79
CA LYS A 568 17.68 4.38 -31.25
C LYS A 568 17.46 2.93 -30.81
N TYR A 569 16.81 2.71 -29.67
CA TYR A 569 16.74 1.41 -29.01
C TYR A 569 15.29 0.99 -28.66
N PRO A 570 14.37 0.93 -29.64
CA PRO A 570 12.93 0.82 -29.37
C PRO A 570 12.56 -0.45 -28.59
N ASN A 571 13.21 -1.58 -28.87
CA ASN A 571 12.89 -2.89 -28.28
C ASN A 571 13.68 -3.22 -26.99
N CYS A 572 14.43 -2.26 -26.45
CA CYS A 572 15.39 -2.44 -25.36
C CYS A 572 14.87 -2.12 -23.96
N THR A 573 13.54 -2.04 -23.77
CA THR A 573 12.92 -1.67 -22.49
C THR A 573 13.47 -2.49 -21.31
N GLY A 574 14.12 -1.79 -20.37
CA GLY A 574 14.71 -2.41 -19.18
C GLY A 574 16.01 -3.21 -19.41
N GLY A 575 16.58 -3.15 -20.62
CA GLY A 575 17.87 -3.77 -20.95
C GLY A 575 17.98 -5.23 -20.51
N ALA A 576 19.00 -5.53 -19.70
CA ALA A 576 19.25 -6.87 -19.18
C ALA A 576 18.11 -7.41 -18.29
N ALA A 577 17.46 -6.56 -17.48
CA ALA A 577 16.36 -6.97 -16.60
C ALA A 577 15.17 -7.48 -17.43
N GLY A 578 14.67 -6.63 -18.33
CA GLY A 578 13.54 -6.97 -19.20
C GLY A 578 13.87 -8.11 -20.17
N TYR A 579 15.13 -8.28 -20.58
CA TYR A 579 15.57 -9.41 -21.40
C TYR A 579 15.55 -10.74 -20.64
N ILE A 580 16.08 -10.78 -19.41
CA ILE A 580 16.06 -11.98 -18.55
C ILE A 580 14.61 -12.41 -18.24
N ASP A 581 13.74 -11.45 -17.90
CA ASP A 581 12.35 -11.75 -17.55
C ASP A 581 11.58 -12.34 -18.75
N ARG A 582 11.76 -11.79 -19.96
CA ARG A 582 11.18 -12.36 -21.19
C ARG A 582 11.74 -13.74 -21.52
N LEU A 583 13.05 -13.95 -21.35
CA LEU A 583 13.70 -15.24 -21.63
C LEU A 583 13.24 -16.36 -20.68
N LEU A 584 12.98 -16.04 -19.40
CA LEU A 584 12.63 -17.04 -18.38
C LEU A 584 11.12 -17.23 -18.19
N LEU A 585 10.32 -16.21 -18.43
CA LEU A 585 8.86 -16.25 -18.20
C LEU A 585 8.04 -16.23 -19.49
N GLY A 586 8.57 -15.72 -20.61
CA GLY A 586 7.85 -15.50 -21.86
C GLY A 586 7.02 -14.21 -21.86
N ASP A 587 6.86 -13.59 -23.04
CA ASP A 587 6.21 -12.28 -23.18
C ASP A 587 4.74 -12.26 -22.71
N ASP A 588 3.95 -13.31 -22.96
CA ASP A 588 2.53 -13.40 -22.55
C ASP A 588 2.32 -13.46 -21.02
N HIS A 589 3.36 -13.82 -20.25
CA HIS A 589 3.31 -13.95 -18.78
C HIS A 589 3.79 -12.68 -18.04
N LEU A 590 4.20 -11.65 -18.78
CA LEU A 590 4.63 -10.36 -18.26
C LEU A 590 3.52 -9.30 -18.34
N TYR A 591 3.77 -8.16 -17.71
CA TYR A 591 2.85 -7.03 -17.75
C TYR A 591 2.87 -6.31 -19.12
N GLN A 592 1.71 -6.27 -19.77
CA GLN A 592 1.54 -5.77 -21.15
C GLN A 592 1.40 -4.24 -21.25
N HIS A 593 1.22 -3.54 -20.13
CA HIS A 593 0.94 -2.10 -20.09
C HIS A 593 1.87 -1.35 -19.11
N PRO A 594 3.21 -1.48 -19.25
CA PRO A 594 4.15 -0.86 -18.33
C PRO A 594 4.01 0.68 -18.33
N SER A 595 4.38 1.32 -17.21
CA SER A 595 4.29 2.77 -17.06
C SER A 595 5.14 3.55 -18.09
N SER A 596 6.13 2.91 -18.70
CA SER A 596 6.92 3.48 -19.81
C SER A 596 6.11 3.69 -21.08
N THR A 597 5.06 2.90 -21.34
CA THR A 597 4.25 2.99 -22.58
C THR A 597 3.55 4.35 -22.70
N VAL A 598 3.17 4.97 -21.58
CA VAL A 598 2.43 6.24 -21.55
C VAL A 598 3.27 7.44 -22.01
N LEU A 599 4.58 7.42 -21.78
CA LEU A 599 5.48 8.55 -22.05
C LEU A 599 6.51 8.24 -23.14
N TYR A 600 7.05 7.02 -23.14
CA TYR A 600 8.10 6.57 -24.06
C TYR A 600 7.57 5.69 -25.20
N HIS A 601 6.24 5.50 -25.31
CA HIS A 601 5.60 4.72 -26.39
C HIS A 601 6.21 3.32 -26.61
N THR A 602 6.62 2.67 -25.51
CA THR A 602 7.20 1.32 -25.52
C THR A 602 6.17 0.27 -25.93
N THR A 603 6.55 -0.60 -26.86
CA THR A 603 5.74 -1.70 -27.39
C THR A 603 6.07 -3.07 -26.76
N VAL A 604 7.15 -3.13 -25.98
CA VAL A 604 7.67 -4.35 -25.37
C VAL A 604 7.05 -4.60 -23.99
N ALA A 605 6.61 -5.83 -23.74
CA ALA A 605 6.14 -6.26 -22.43
C ALA A 605 7.27 -6.19 -21.38
N TYR A 606 6.96 -5.59 -20.22
CA TYR A 606 7.95 -5.36 -19.16
C TYR A 606 7.27 -5.39 -17.79
N ASP A 607 7.80 -6.18 -16.86
CA ASP A 607 7.24 -6.28 -15.51
C ASP A 607 8.19 -5.71 -14.44
N PRO A 608 7.81 -4.63 -13.72
CA PRO A 608 8.63 -4.09 -12.64
C PRO A 608 8.76 -5.06 -11.46
N GLU A 609 7.88 -6.07 -11.38
CA GLU A 609 7.88 -7.12 -10.37
C GLU A 609 8.71 -8.36 -10.75
N GLY A 610 9.49 -8.28 -11.82
CA GLY A 610 10.34 -9.35 -12.38
C GLY A 610 11.47 -9.89 -11.49
N ILE A 611 12.22 -10.86 -12.05
CA ILE A 611 13.18 -11.71 -11.36
C ILE A 611 14.39 -10.90 -10.89
N LEU A 612 14.99 -10.10 -11.78
CA LEU A 612 16.22 -9.38 -11.46
C LEU A 612 15.98 -8.33 -10.34
N GLY A 613 14.87 -7.60 -10.40
CA GLY A 613 14.47 -6.65 -9.34
C GLY A 613 14.18 -7.29 -7.98
N THR A 614 13.83 -8.59 -7.95
CA THR A 614 13.58 -9.33 -6.70
C THR A 614 14.87 -9.51 -5.88
N ILE A 615 16.04 -9.49 -6.51
CA ILE A 615 17.34 -9.46 -5.80
C ILE A 615 17.41 -8.22 -4.91
N ASN A 616 17.12 -7.05 -5.46
CA ASN A 616 17.21 -5.78 -4.73
C ASN A 616 16.10 -5.66 -3.68
N SER A 617 14.97 -6.35 -3.85
CA SER A 617 13.97 -6.53 -2.77
C SER A 617 14.49 -7.36 -1.59
N ILE A 618 15.33 -8.37 -1.82
CA ILE A 618 16.02 -9.12 -0.75
C ILE A 618 16.99 -8.21 0.01
N VAL A 619 17.72 -7.34 -0.69
CA VAL A 619 18.60 -6.32 -0.06
C VAL A 619 17.77 -5.33 0.78
N MET A 620 16.67 -4.80 0.25
CA MET A 620 15.75 -3.90 0.97
C MET A 620 15.19 -4.54 2.25
N ALA A 621 14.76 -5.81 2.17
CA ALA A 621 14.28 -6.55 3.33
C ALA A 621 15.40 -6.84 4.35
N PHE A 622 16.64 -7.07 3.89
CA PHE A 622 17.77 -7.26 4.78
C PHE A 622 18.22 -5.97 5.49
N LEU A 623 18.15 -4.81 4.83
CA LEU A 623 18.30 -3.51 5.49
C LEU A 623 17.20 -3.30 6.56
N GLY A 624 15.99 -3.78 6.29
CA GLY A 624 14.92 -3.91 7.28
C GLY A 624 15.29 -4.79 8.47
N VAL A 625 15.86 -5.97 8.23
CA VAL A 625 16.40 -6.86 9.28
C VAL A 625 17.45 -6.14 10.14
N GLN A 626 18.33 -5.33 9.55
CA GLN A 626 19.31 -4.54 10.30
C GLN A 626 18.64 -3.54 11.24
N ALA A 627 17.56 -2.87 10.82
CA ALA A 627 16.76 -2.04 11.72
C ALA A 627 16.13 -2.84 12.88
N GLY A 628 15.66 -4.07 12.61
CA GLY A 628 15.19 -5.01 13.64
C GLY A 628 16.28 -5.44 14.62
N LYS A 629 17.52 -5.65 14.14
CA LYS A 629 18.70 -5.94 14.98
C LYS A 629 19.03 -4.78 15.92
N ILE A 630 19.05 -3.55 15.40
CA ILE A 630 19.27 -2.33 16.19
C ILE A 630 18.24 -2.22 17.33
N LEU A 631 16.95 -2.38 17.01
CA LEU A 631 15.86 -2.30 17.99
C LEU A 631 15.94 -3.38 19.09
N LEU A 632 16.48 -4.56 18.79
CA LEU A 632 16.58 -5.66 19.76
C LEU A 632 17.85 -5.59 20.61
N TYR A 633 19.01 -5.36 19.98
CA TYR A 633 20.31 -5.33 20.69
C TYR A 633 20.45 -4.09 21.59
N TYR A 634 19.88 -2.96 21.20
CA TYR A 634 19.98 -1.69 21.94
C TYR A 634 18.65 -1.29 22.59
N LYS A 635 17.75 -2.27 22.84
CA LYS A 635 16.39 -2.06 23.35
C LYS A 635 16.31 -1.13 24.56
N ASP A 636 17.22 -1.29 25.52
CA ASP A 636 17.25 -0.50 26.76
C ASP A 636 18.06 0.82 26.62
N GLN A 637 18.63 1.07 25.43
CA GLN A 637 19.54 2.16 25.08
C GLN A 637 19.00 3.00 23.92
N THR A 638 17.93 3.76 24.18
CA THR A 638 17.28 4.63 23.17
C THR A 638 18.25 5.55 22.42
N LYS A 639 19.26 6.11 23.10
CA LYS A 639 20.25 7.00 22.44
C LYS A 639 21.02 6.26 21.35
N ASP A 640 21.45 5.04 21.60
CA ASP A 640 22.22 4.22 20.67
C ASP A 640 21.37 3.73 19.48
N ILE A 641 20.08 3.45 19.70
CA ILE A 641 19.12 3.22 18.61
C ILE A 641 19.04 4.44 17.68
N LEU A 642 18.84 5.63 18.25
CA LEU A 642 18.71 6.87 17.47
C LEU A 642 19.99 7.19 16.70
N ILE A 643 21.16 7.08 17.34
CA ILE A 643 22.47 7.29 16.69
C ILE A 643 22.65 6.32 15.51
N ARG A 644 22.28 5.05 15.66
CA ARG A 644 22.37 4.05 14.57
C ARG A 644 21.40 4.31 13.43
N PHE A 645 20.15 4.68 13.73
CA PHE A 645 19.19 5.06 12.69
C PHE A 645 19.66 6.28 11.90
N THR A 646 20.21 7.31 12.57
CA THR A 646 20.85 8.45 11.90
C THR A 646 22.05 8.01 11.06
N ALA A 647 22.95 7.16 11.60
CA ALA A 647 24.13 6.68 10.88
C ALA A 647 23.75 5.90 9.61
N TRP A 648 22.79 4.97 9.69
CA TRP A 648 22.29 4.24 8.52
C TRP A 648 21.55 5.13 7.52
N CYS A 649 20.74 6.09 8.00
CA CYS A 649 20.09 7.10 7.17
C CYS A 649 21.12 7.89 6.35
N CYS A 650 22.16 8.43 7.01
CA CYS A 650 23.21 9.20 6.35
C CYS A 650 24.07 8.35 5.41
N PHE A 651 24.48 7.15 5.83
CA PHE A 651 25.31 6.25 5.02
C PHE A 651 24.62 5.85 3.70
N LEU A 652 23.37 5.37 3.79
CA LEU A 652 22.59 4.99 2.60
C LEU A 652 22.21 6.20 1.75
N GLY A 653 21.98 7.36 2.38
CA GLY A 653 21.75 8.62 1.68
C GLY A 653 22.96 9.08 0.87
N LEU A 654 24.17 8.99 1.43
CA LEU A 654 25.42 9.32 0.73
C LEU A 654 25.70 8.37 -0.44
N ILE A 655 25.46 7.06 -0.28
CA ILE A 655 25.55 6.08 -1.38
C ILE A 655 24.54 6.42 -2.48
N SER A 656 23.31 6.72 -2.12
CA SER A 656 22.27 7.13 -3.07
C SER A 656 22.69 8.40 -3.84
N VAL A 657 23.20 9.43 -3.15
CA VAL A 657 23.69 10.67 -3.76
C VAL A 657 24.87 10.41 -4.71
N ALA A 658 25.79 9.52 -4.34
CA ALA A 658 26.93 9.15 -5.20
C ALA A 658 26.49 8.45 -6.50
N PHE A 659 25.47 7.57 -6.44
CA PHE A 659 24.95 6.91 -7.64
C PHE A 659 24.10 7.84 -8.53
N THR A 660 23.32 8.76 -7.95
CA THR A 660 22.43 9.64 -8.71
C THR A 660 23.08 10.94 -9.18
N LYS A 661 24.19 11.35 -8.55
CA LYS A 661 24.79 12.70 -8.68
C LYS A 661 23.79 13.84 -8.39
N ILE A 662 22.74 13.57 -7.61
CA ILE A 662 21.62 14.51 -7.37
C ILE A 662 20.86 14.88 -8.68
N SER A 663 21.03 14.08 -9.74
CA SER A 663 20.26 14.17 -10.98
C SER A 663 19.26 13.03 -11.08
N GLU A 664 18.15 13.28 -11.77
CA GLU A 664 17.13 12.25 -12.02
C GLU A 664 17.54 11.27 -13.13
N ASN A 665 18.29 11.74 -14.13
CA ASN A 665 18.64 10.98 -15.33
C ASN A 665 20.15 10.82 -15.56
N GLU A 666 21.01 11.71 -15.04
CA GLU A 666 22.45 11.74 -15.35
C GLU A 666 23.36 11.00 -14.33
N GLY A 667 22.73 10.30 -13.38
CA GLY A 667 23.40 9.42 -12.42
C GLY A 667 24.05 8.21 -13.10
N PHE A 668 25.02 7.58 -12.43
CA PHE A 668 25.54 6.27 -12.83
C PHE A 668 24.46 5.19 -12.78
N ILE A 669 23.58 5.29 -11.77
CA ILE A 669 22.38 4.47 -11.64
C ILE A 669 21.25 5.42 -11.20
N PRO A 670 20.38 5.89 -12.12
CA PRO A 670 19.27 6.78 -11.75
C PRO A 670 18.29 6.08 -10.80
N VAL A 671 17.57 6.85 -9.99
CA VAL A 671 16.50 6.30 -9.13
C VAL A 671 15.41 5.77 -10.05
N ASN A 672 15.25 4.45 -10.08
CA ASN A 672 14.34 3.79 -11.00
C ASN A 672 13.62 2.64 -10.30
N LYS A 673 12.32 2.85 -10.08
CA LYS A 673 11.41 1.88 -9.47
C LYS A 673 11.09 0.70 -10.40
N ASN A 674 11.11 0.90 -11.72
CA ASN A 674 10.82 -0.16 -12.69
C ASN A 674 11.92 -1.22 -12.73
N LEU A 675 13.19 -0.82 -12.58
CA LEU A 675 14.35 -1.70 -12.47
C LEU A 675 14.63 -2.17 -11.05
N TRP A 676 13.94 -1.61 -10.05
CA TRP A 676 14.27 -1.79 -8.62
C TRP A 676 15.75 -1.46 -8.31
N SER A 677 16.26 -0.37 -8.89
CA SER A 677 17.70 -0.05 -8.94
C SER A 677 18.37 0.10 -7.57
N VAL A 678 19.71 -0.08 -7.52
CA VAL A 678 20.52 0.09 -6.29
C VAL A 678 20.35 1.46 -5.65
N SER A 679 20.33 2.51 -6.46
CA SER A 679 20.06 3.88 -6.01
C SER A 679 18.65 3.99 -5.42
N TYR A 680 17.63 3.41 -6.05
CA TYR A 680 16.28 3.36 -5.50
C TYR A 680 16.21 2.65 -4.14
N ILE A 681 16.73 1.43 -3.99
CA ILE A 681 16.68 0.74 -2.69
C ILE A 681 17.49 1.46 -1.59
N THR A 682 18.58 2.15 -1.93
CA THR A 682 19.38 2.92 -0.97
C THR A 682 18.70 4.24 -0.58
N THR A 683 18.10 4.99 -1.52
CA THR A 683 17.25 6.16 -1.22
C THR A 683 16.11 5.75 -0.28
N LEU A 684 15.37 4.70 -0.64
CA LEU A 684 14.14 4.34 0.07
C LEU A 684 14.43 3.74 1.45
N SER A 685 15.57 3.05 1.60
CA SER A 685 16.05 2.58 2.91
C SER A 685 16.49 3.74 3.79
N SER A 686 17.17 4.76 3.25
CA SER A 686 17.50 5.99 3.99
C SER A 686 16.23 6.65 4.53
N PHE A 687 15.20 6.82 3.70
CA PHE A 687 13.90 7.33 4.13
C PHE A 687 13.20 6.43 5.17
N ALA A 688 13.31 5.11 5.07
CA ALA A 688 12.75 4.19 6.06
C ALA A 688 13.44 4.30 7.43
N PHE A 689 14.77 4.45 7.46
CA PHE A 689 15.51 4.74 8.69
C PHE A 689 15.16 6.12 9.27
N PHE A 690 14.97 7.14 8.45
CA PHE A 690 14.50 8.46 8.89
C PHE A 690 13.09 8.41 9.49
N ILE A 691 12.16 7.68 8.87
CA ILE A 691 10.80 7.48 9.41
C ILE A 691 10.85 6.74 10.75
N LEU A 692 11.69 5.71 10.91
CA LEU A 692 11.88 5.04 12.21
C LEU A 692 12.55 5.94 13.25
N LEU A 693 13.50 6.79 12.86
CA LEU A 693 14.15 7.79 13.72
C LEU A 693 13.13 8.77 14.33
N LEU A 694 12.06 9.09 13.60
CA LEU A 694 10.96 9.93 14.10
C LEU A 694 9.91 9.12 14.88
N LEU A 695 9.45 7.99 14.34
CA LEU A 695 8.33 7.21 14.91
C LEU A 695 8.70 6.49 16.20
N TYR A 696 9.90 5.92 16.31
CA TYR A 696 10.34 5.19 17.51
C TYR A 696 10.30 6.06 18.77
N PRO A 697 10.95 7.24 18.83
CA PRO A 697 10.90 8.09 20.03
C PRO A 697 9.51 8.71 20.26
N LEU A 698 8.74 8.98 19.21
CA LEU A 698 7.40 9.57 19.31
C LEU A 698 6.37 8.61 19.91
N VAL A 699 6.41 7.34 19.47
CA VAL A 699 5.39 6.33 19.80
C VAL A 699 5.82 5.43 20.96
N ASP A 700 7.01 4.81 20.90
CA ASP A 700 7.41 3.78 21.86
C ASP A 700 8.21 4.33 23.07
N VAL A 701 8.88 5.48 22.94
CA VAL A 701 9.68 6.06 24.04
C VAL A 701 8.93 7.14 24.82
N LYS A 702 8.47 8.20 24.15
CA LYS A 702 7.80 9.33 24.81
C LYS A 702 6.29 9.12 24.99
N GLY A 703 5.69 8.18 24.27
CA GLY A 703 4.25 7.90 24.33
C GLY A 703 3.34 9.06 23.89
N LEU A 704 3.89 10.09 23.25
CA LEU A 704 3.16 11.29 22.82
C LEU A 704 2.04 10.96 21.83
N TRP A 705 2.23 9.87 21.06
CA TRP A 705 1.25 9.38 20.12
C TRP A 705 1.15 7.86 20.19
N THR A 706 -0.08 7.33 20.21
CA THR A 706 -0.33 5.88 20.27
C THR A 706 -0.16 5.17 18.93
N GLY A 707 0.22 5.88 17.86
CA GLY A 707 0.23 5.36 16.48
C GLY A 707 -1.14 5.29 15.81
N ALA A 708 -2.23 5.60 16.53
CA ALA A 708 -3.57 5.61 15.97
C ALA A 708 -3.80 6.82 15.05
N PRO A 709 -4.42 6.66 13.87
CA PRO A 709 -5.17 5.47 13.44
C PRO A 709 -4.38 4.45 12.60
N PHE A 710 -3.17 4.77 12.15
CA PHE A 710 -2.35 3.91 11.28
C PHE A 710 -2.01 2.55 11.92
N LEU A 711 -1.91 2.50 13.25
CA LEU A 711 -1.74 1.25 14.00
C LEU A 711 -2.75 0.16 13.60
N TYR A 712 -4.01 0.50 13.31
CA TYR A 712 -5.05 -0.51 13.08
C TYR A 712 -4.86 -1.26 11.73
N PRO A 713 -4.70 -0.60 10.57
CA PRO A 713 -4.32 -1.28 9.33
C PRO A 713 -2.98 -1.99 9.43
N GLY A 714 -2.00 -1.41 10.13
CA GLY A 714 -0.69 -2.03 10.31
C GLY A 714 -0.74 -3.41 11.00
N MET A 715 -1.62 -3.56 11.99
CA MET A 715 -1.84 -4.83 12.70
C MET A 715 -2.62 -5.88 11.88
N ASN A 716 -3.39 -5.46 10.86
CA ASN A 716 -4.25 -6.29 10.01
C ASN A 716 -3.89 -6.19 8.52
N SER A 717 -2.61 -5.94 8.22
CA SER A 717 -2.14 -5.50 6.92
C SER A 717 -2.54 -6.38 5.73
N ILE A 718 -2.46 -7.71 5.87
CA ILE A 718 -2.80 -8.63 4.79
C ILE A 718 -4.30 -8.61 4.44
N LEU A 719 -5.19 -8.43 5.43
CA LEU A 719 -6.64 -8.33 5.18
C LEU A 719 -6.97 -7.03 4.46
N VAL A 720 -6.37 -5.91 4.87
CA VAL A 720 -6.63 -4.61 4.23
C VAL A 720 -6.06 -4.59 2.82
N TYR A 721 -4.87 -5.17 2.61
CA TYR A 721 -4.29 -5.35 1.28
C TYR A 721 -5.19 -6.21 0.38
N VAL A 722 -5.51 -7.45 0.78
CA VAL A 722 -6.32 -8.36 -0.07
C VAL A 722 -7.74 -7.81 -0.26
N GLY A 723 -8.31 -7.23 0.79
CA GLY A 723 -9.64 -6.65 0.76
C GLY A 723 -9.77 -5.48 -0.19
N HIS A 724 -8.83 -4.51 -0.17
CA HIS A 724 -8.97 -3.33 -1.04
C HIS A 724 -8.87 -3.71 -2.53
N GLU A 725 -8.00 -4.65 -2.90
CA GLU A 725 -7.90 -5.18 -4.27
C GLU A 725 -9.16 -5.92 -4.71
N VAL A 726 -9.66 -6.85 -3.89
CA VAL A 726 -10.85 -7.66 -4.24
C VAL A 726 -12.11 -6.80 -4.33
N PHE A 727 -12.29 -5.86 -3.40
CA PHE A 727 -13.48 -5.00 -3.36
C PHE A 727 -13.32 -3.68 -4.12
N GLN A 728 -12.25 -3.49 -4.91
CA GLN A 728 -11.96 -2.17 -5.49
C GLN A 728 -13.09 -1.59 -6.35
N ASN A 729 -13.74 -2.45 -7.14
CA ASN A 729 -14.81 -2.08 -8.07
C ASN A 729 -16.22 -2.07 -7.44
N TYR A 730 -16.34 -2.27 -6.12
CA TYR A 730 -17.63 -2.45 -5.43
C TYR A 730 -17.98 -1.25 -4.56
N PHE A 731 -19.27 -0.91 -4.49
CA PHE A 731 -19.79 0.00 -3.48
C PHE A 731 -19.56 -0.59 -2.07
N PRO A 732 -19.09 0.18 -1.08
CA PRO A 732 -18.93 1.64 -1.04
C PRO A 732 -17.54 2.18 -1.46
N PHE A 733 -16.62 1.35 -1.95
CA PHE A 733 -15.26 1.77 -2.30
C PHE A 733 -15.17 2.48 -3.66
N GLN A 734 -16.03 2.08 -4.61
CA GLN A 734 -16.22 2.77 -5.87
C GLN A 734 -17.71 2.98 -6.15
N TRP A 735 -18.05 4.13 -6.74
CA TRP A 735 -19.39 4.42 -7.25
C TRP A 735 -19.31 5.09 -8.61
N LYS A 736 -20.47 5.29 -9.25
CA LYS A 736 -20.53 6.01 -10.53
C LYS A 736 -20.44 7.51 -10.26
N LEU A 737 -19.36 8.13 -10.71
CA LEU A 737 -19.17 9.58 -10.67
C LEU A 737 -20.13 10.32 -11.60
N GLN A 738 -20.41 11.59 -11.28
CA GLN A 738 -21.22 12.47 -12.12
C GLN A 738 -20.35 13.09 -13.22
N ASP A 739 -19.16 13.59 -12.85
CA ASP A 739 -18.10 13.96 -13.78
C ASP A 739 -16.84 13.10 -13.61
N ASN A 740 -16.63 12.16 -14.54
CA ASN A 740 -15.44 11.30 -14.55
C ASN A 740 -14.16 12.03 -15.00
N GLN A 741 -14.26 13.25 -15.54
CA GLN A 741 -13.13 14.12 -15.88
C GLN A 741 -12.73 15.04 -14.71
N SER A 742 -13.44 15.01 -13.57
CA SER A 742 -13.13 15.88 -12.42
C SER A 742 -12.17 15.22 -11.42
N HIS A 743 -10.95 15.76 -11.30
CA HIS A 743 -10.00 15.39 -10.24
C HIS A 743 -10.62 15.44 -8.82
N LYS A 744 -11.53 16.39 -8.59
CA LYS A 744 -12.26 16.60 -7.33
C LYS A 744 -13.12 15.38 -6.95
N GLU A 745 -13.91 14.86 -7.88
CA GLU A 745 -14.77 13.70 -7.63
C GLU A 745 -13.94 12.42 -7.39
N HIS A 746 -12.89 12.20 -8.19
CA HIS A 746 -11.95 11.10 -7.98
C HIS A 746 -11.24 11.21 -6.63
N LEU A 747 -10.83 12.40 -6.21
CA LEU A 747 -10.17 12.60 -4.92
C LEU A 747 -11.11 12.27 -3.76
N ILE A 748 -12.36 12.75 -3.80
CA ILE A 748 -13.37 12.45 -2.78
C ILE A 748 -13.58 10.94 -2.66
N GLN A 749 -13.78 10.24 -3.77
CA GLN A 749 -13.98 8.79 -3.77
C GLN A 749 -12.82 8.06 -3.09
N ASN A 750 -11.59 8.42 -3.47
CA ASN A 750 -10.39 7.72 -3.02
C ASN A 750 -10.07 7.99 -1.53
N ILE A 751 -10.34 9.21 -1.04
CA ILE A 751 -10.24 9.52 0.39
C ILE A 751 -11.29 8.74 1.18
N VAL A 752 -12.55 8.71 0.74
CA VAL A 752 -13.63 7.98 1.43
C VAL A 752 -13.37 6.48 1.46
N ALA A 753 -13.00 5.87 0.33
CA ALA A 753 -12.65 4.46 0.23
C ALA A 753 -11.49 4.08 1.18
N THR A 754 -10.45 4.92 1.23
CA THR A 754 -9.31 4.73 2.15
C THR A 754 -9.74 4.86 3.61
N ALA A 755 -10.55 5.87 3.96
CA ALA A 755 -11.05 6.08 5.32
C ALA A 755 -11.94 4.92 5.80
N LEU A 756 -12.74 4.33 4.90
CA LEU A 756 -13.53 3.12 5.19
C LEU A 756 -12.63 1.92 5.51
N TRP A 757 -11.52 1.71 4.80
CA TRP A 757 -10.55 0.65 5.16
C TRP A 757 -9.90 0.87 6.53
N VAL A 758 -9.58 2.12 6.89
CA VAL A 758 -9.09 2.46 8.25
C VAL A 758 -10.15 2.14 9.31
N PHE A 759 -11.42 2.44 9.04
CA PHE A 759 -12.54 2.14 9.94
C PHE A 759 -12.81 0.63 10.09
N ILE A 760 -12.75 -0.14 8.99
CA ILE A 760 -12.84 -1.61 9.01
C ILE A 760 -11.69 -2.19 9.85
N ALA A 761 -10.46 -1.74 9.63
CA ALA A 761 -9.31 -2.18 10.42
C ALA A 761 -9.45 -1.84 11.91
N TYR A 762 -10.04 -0.68 12.23
CA TYR A 762 -10.38 -0.28 13.59
C TYR A 762 -11.46 -1.17 14.23
N ILE A 763 -12.51 -1.56 13.51
CA ILE A 763 -13.53 -2.51 13.98
C ILE A 763 -12.89 -3.88 14.28
N LEU A 764 -12.04 -4.38 13.37
CA LEU A 764 -11.31 -5.63 13.56
C LEU A 764 -10.40 -5.57 14.80
N TYR A 765 -9.69 -4.46 15.00
CA TYR A 765 -8.89 -4.20 16.20
C TYR A 765 -9.76 -4.20 17.48
N LYS A 766 -10.92 -3.53 17.49
CA LYS A 766 -11.88 -3.55 18.62
C LYS A 766 -12.39 -4.96 18.92
N LYS A 767 -12.71 -5.74 17.88
CA LYS A 767 -13.11 -7.16 18.01
C LYS A 767 -11.94 -8.12 18.29
N LYS A 768 -10.70 -7.62 18.39
CA LYS A 768 -9.45 -8.40 18.54
C LYS A 768 -9.24 -9.47 17.46
N VAL A 769 -9.82 -9.26 16.28
CA VAL A 769 -9.63 -10.13 15.11
C VAL A 769 -8.33 -9.71 14.42
N PHE A 770 -7.37 -10.64 14.37
CA PHE A 770 -6.07 -10.43 13.75
C PHE A 770 -5.77 -11.54 12.76
N TRP A 771 -5.96 -11.27 11.47
CA TRP A 771 -5.67 -12.26 10.43
C TRP A 771 -4.16 -12.35 10.21
N LYS A 772 -3.61 -13.57 10.29
CA LYS A 772 -2.20 -13.88 10.05
C LYS A 772 -2.10 -15.15 9.22
N ILE A 773 -1.15 -15.14 8.29
CA ILE A 773 -0.70 -16.28 7.49
C ILE A 773 0.53 -16.90 8.17
#